data_AF-A0A2P6RPN0-F1
#
_entry.id   AF-A0A2P6RPN0-F1
#
_cell.length_a   1.000
_cell.length_b   1.000
_cell.length_c   1.000
_cell.angle_alpha   90.00
_cell.angle_beta   90.00
_cell.angle_gamma   90.00
#
_symmetry.space_group_name_H-M   'P 1'
#
loop_
_entity.id
_entity.type
_entity.pdbx_description
1 polymer ?
#
loop_
_entity_poly.entity_id
_entity_poly.type
_entity_poly.pdbx_seq_one_letter_code
_entity_poly.pdbx_strand_id
1 'polypeptide(L)'
;MTEVDEDLVEKILSTLPPKALMRFKCASKGWYALINDPRFVANHLSYYNSNSNSKRLLLMKKHLVSKDIKDTENETAEEEGELVFSLLNLCNKDDDIDNGEDSIIVSSVEDIKIPLCMSLKTRGEAVHIVGHCNGIICLLLGVLPNSFQLLLWNPAIQEFKLLPPLPYLQDVDWERTLWFKYVQGFGYDPKLNEYKVVNIGLVSPSDLRDDGYVIYHPPKAAIYTLSTDSWREINTNAFETETTLLRPENFQFQFKQMFYWLGHEQHKELVAFDRDEDLIRPVIILLDIENEVFDDIMLPDSLYHPWVNTDGMELRVWNESPALFVLVDGLQGYKPEEDYSFEIWVLDELGGPKGAWTKHITLEPKEKPLAFLNSNETVRNDFMGLVLSYELRSKRLKDILIQNTPYSHIYVRLDEIAAVVYVKSIVSVLGAQKLRSTDNSNVVNFSLLTYFPFSPSIVERESNSYSIWAIPPDDVSLRIKKVMESLRAEFGGPEIEPHIPIVGSIRMTYEDVLNKFRSLRSKNFCAYQAKVNLVVTRNFYHQCVSLLIDSSTEESSQLVYTTGICNAHFGLHLCGRPYLSLLCGNLPEKERKIALEKVGILDKNISSLNFTIAQLAVCKINYRDVTLKSWDKITEYTLPFH
;
A
#
# COMPACT_ATOMS: atom_id res chain seq x y z
N MET A 1 -10.69 -49.43 -31.32
CA MET A 1 -10.94 -48.13 -30.69
C MET A 1 -10.06 -47.14 -31.41
N THR A 2 -10.66 -46.24 -32.16
CA THR A 2 -9.97 -45.11 -32.80
C THR A 2 -9.48 -44.18 -31.69
N GLU A 3 -8.16 -44.02 -31.55
CA GLU A 3 -7.57 -43.00 -30.68
C GLU A 3 -8.13 -41.64 -31.11
N VAL A 4 -8.86 -41.00 -30.19
CA VAL A 4 -9.22 -39.59 -30.35
C VAL A 4 -7.92 -38.82 -30.19
N ASP A 5 -7.61 -37.98 -31.17
CA ASP A 5 -6.43 -37.11 -31.18
C ASP A 5 -6.29 -36.38 -29.83
N GLU A 6 -5.16 -36.55 -29.14
CA GLU A 6 -4.92 -35.97 -27.82
C GLU A 6 -5.03 -34.44 -27.85
N ASP A 7 -4.60 -33.82 -28.95
CA ASP A 7 -4.71 -32.37 -29.17
C ASP A 7 -6.19 -31.93 -29.26
N LEU A 8 -7.04 -32.76 -29.85
CA LEU A 8 -8.49 -32.49 -29.93
C LEU A 8 -9.14 -32.62 -28.55
N VAL A 9 -8.74 -33.61 -27.74
CA VAL A 9 -9.23 -33.80 -26.38
C VAL A 9 -8.83 -32.61 -25.51
N GLU A 10 -7.56 -32.19 -25.55
CA GLU A 10 -7.07 -31.01 -24.82
C GLU A 10 -7.86 -29.76 -25.21
N LYS A 11 -8.06 -29.54 -26.51
CA LYS A 11 -8.85 -28.41 -27.01
C LYS A 11 -10.28 -28.45 -26.50
N ILE A 12 -10.96 -29.60 -26.54
CA ILE A 12 -12.34 -29.73 -26.02
C ILE A 12 -12.35 -29.42 -24.52
N LEU A 13 -11.48 -30.04 -23.73
CA LEU A 13 -11.41 -29.83 -22.29
C LEU A 13 -11.09 -28.36 -21.94
N SER A 14 -10.23 -27.69 -22.72
CA SER A 14 -9.89 -26.28 -22.48
C SER A 14 -11.10 -25.33 -22.57
N THR A 15 -12.15 -25.71 -23.30
CA THR A 15 -13.38 -24.88 -23.44
C THR A 15 -14.40 -25.11 -22.33
N LEU A 16 -14.21 -26.14 -21.49
CA LEU A 16 -15.19 -26.55 -20.49
C LEU A 16 -15.06 -25.73 -19.20
N PRO A 17 -16.18 -25.46 -18.50
CA PRO A 17 -16.15 -24.70 -17.25
C PRO A 17 -15.39 -25.45 -16.15
N PRO A 18 -14.73 -24.74 -15.21
CA PRO A 18 -13.96 -25.37 -14.14
C PRO A 18 -14.70 -26.48 -13.38
N LYS A 19 -15.98 -26.25 -13.04
CA LYS A 19 -16.82 -27.22 -12.33
C LYS A 19 -16.99 -28.54 -13.11
N ALA A 20 -17.04 -28.50 -14.44
CA ALA A 20 -17.10 -29.70 -15.27
C ALA A 20 -15.75 -30.42 -15.31
N LEU A 21 -14.66 -29.67 -15.46
CA LEU A 21 -13.30 -30.22 -15.43
C LEU A 21 -12.99 -30.92 -14.10
N MET A 22 -13.40 -30.35 -12.97
CA MET A 22 -13.24 -31.00 -11.67
C MET A 22 -13.99 -32.34 -11.57
N ARG A 23 -15.13 -32.50 -12.26
CA ARG A 23 -15.83 -33.79 -12.34
C ARG A 23 -15.10 -34.77 -13.26
N PHE A 24 -14.52 -34.29 -14.36
CA PHE A 24 -13.76 -35.12 -15.30
C PHE A 24 -12.43 -35.64 -14.77
N LYS A 25 -11.84 -34.98 -13.76
CA LYS A 25 -10.71 -35.54 -12.99
C LYS A 25 -11.01 -36.96 -12.48
N CYS A 26 -12.27 -37.28 -12.18
CA CYS A 26 -12.67 -38.60 -11.67
C CYS A 26 -12.92 -39.64 -12.77
N ALA A 27 -13.01 -39.24 -14.05
CA ALA A 27 -13.42 -40.12 -15.14
C ALA A 27 -12.26 -40.90 -15.77
N SER A 28 -11.04 -40.35 -15.77
CA SER A 28 -9.85 -40.99 -16.35
C SER A 28 -8.57 -40.48 -15.70
N LYS A 29 -7.57 -41.36 -15.55
CA LYS A 29 -6.22 -40.98 -15.10
C LYS A 29 -5.53 -40.02 -16.06
N GLY A 30 -5.76 -40.17 -17.36
CA GLY A 30 -5.19 -39.27 -18.38
C GLY A 30 -5.75 -37.86 -18.25
N TRP A 31 -7.07 -37.73 -18.09
CA TRP A 31 -7.72 -36.44 -17.84
C TRP A 31 -7.33 -35.85 -16.49
N TYR A 32 -7.20 -36.67 -15.45
CA TYR A 32 -6.66 -36.22 -14.17
C TYR A 32 -5.25 -35.62 -14.33
N ALA A 33 -4.35 -36.28 -15.06
CA ALA A 33 -3.00 -35.78 -15.30
C ALA A 33 -3.02 -34.48 -16.12
N LEU A 34 -3.78 -34.44 -17.22
CA LEU A 34 -3.90 -33.27 -18.08
C LEU A 34 -4.49 -32.06 -17.36
N ILE A 35 -5.59 -32.21 -16.63
CA ILE A 35 -6.27 -31.09 -15.95
C ILE A 35 -5.41 -30.53 -14.80
N ASN A 36 -4.49 -31.32 -14.24
CA ASN A 36 -3.53 -30.86 -13.23
C ASN A 36 -2.19 -30.39 -13.83
N ASP A 37 -1.98 -30.50 -15.15
CA ASP A 37 -0.77 -30.01 -15.80
C ASP A 37 -0.77 -28.47 -15.77
N PRO A 38 0.32 -27.82 -15.28
CA PRO A 38 0.37 -26.36 -15.19
C PRO A 38 0.17 -25.64 -16.52
N ARG A 39 0.56 -26.23 -17.65
CA ARG A 39 0.36 -25.62 -18.98
C ARG A 39 -1.10 -25.66 -19.36
N PHE A 40 -1.80 -26.77 -19.10
CA PHE A 40 -3.24 -26.85 -19.30
C PHE A 40 -3.98 -25.81 -18.45
N VAL A 41 -3.62 -25.68 -17.17
CA VAL A 41 -4.19 -24.67 -16.26
C VAL A 41 -3.98 -23.25 -16.79
N ALA A 42 -2.76 -22.92 -17.23
CA ALA A 42 -2.45 -21.60 -17.79
C ALA A 42 -3.21 -21.34 -19.11
N ASN A 43 -3.26 -22.32 -20.01
CA ASN A 43 -4.00 -22.23 -21.26
C ASN A 43 -5.49 -22.04 -21.02
N HIS A 44 -6.08 -22.83 -20.13
CA HIS A 44 -7.49 -22.72 -19.72
C HIS A 44 -7.79 -21.32 -19.17
N LEU A 45 -6.95 -20.82 -18.25
CA LEU A 45 -7.09 -19.47 -17.70
C LEU A 45 -6.99 -18.38 -18.79
N SER A 46 -6.05 -18.50 -19.72
CA SER A 46 -5.88 -17.54 -20.82
C SER A 46 -7.09 -17.52 -21.76
N TYR A 47 -7.68 -18.69 -22.04
CA TYR A 47 -8.88 -18.82 -22.84
C TYR A 47 -10.06 -18.10 -22.18
N TYR A 48 -10.23 -18.27 -20.86
CA TYR A 48 -11.26 -17.54 -20.13
C TYR A 48 -10.98 -16.04 -20.03
N ASN A 49 -9.75 -15.60 -19.79
CA ASN A 49 -9.40 -14.17 -19.73
C ASN A 49 -9.57 -13.43 -21.08
N SER A 50 -9.31 -14.12 -22.19
CA SER A 50 -9.42 -13.55 -23.54
C SER A 50 -10.86 -13.49 -24.06
N ASN A 51 -11.74 -14.38 -23.57
CA ASN A 51 -13.14 -14.40 -23.97
C ASN A 51 -13.91 -13.26 -23.26
N SER A 52 -14.47 -12.32 -24.04
CA SER A 52 -15.15 -11.12 -23.54
C SER A 52 -16.28 -11.41 -22.54
N ASN A 53 -16.87 -12.61 -22.59
CA ASN A 53 -17.91 -13.05 -21.66
C ASN A 53 -17.39 -13.32 -20.24
N SER A 54 -16.10 -13.63 -20.05
CA SER A 54 -15.55 -13.91 -18.71
C SER A 54 -15.23 -12.64 -17.91
N LYS A 55 -15.20 -11.45 -18.54
CA LYS A 55 -14.96 -10.16 -17.87
C LYS A 55 -16.19 -9.60 -17.15
N ARG A 56 -17.30 -10.35 -17.16
CA ARG A 56 -18.62 -9.89 -16.69
C ARG A 56 -19.10 -10.59 -15.42
N LEU A 57 -18.19 -11.26 -14.71
CA LEU A 57 -18.48 -11.89 -13.43
C LEU A 57 -17.99 -10.99 -12.30
N LEU A 58 -18.88 -10.68 -11.36
CA LEU A 58 -18.55 -10.00 -10.12
C LEU A 58 -18.76 -10.95 -8.96
N LEU A 59 -17.79 -11.04 -8.05
CA LEU A 59 -18.03 -11.60 -6.74
C LEU A 59 -18.28 -10.48 -5.76
N MET A 60 -19.45 -10.51 -5.11
CA MET A 60 -19.88 -9.53 -4.14
C MET A 60 -19.95 -10.16 -2.75
N LYS A 61 -19.28 -9.55 -1.76
CA LYS A 61 -19.45 -9.81 -0.33
C LYS A 61 -20.65 -9.01 0.18
N LYS A 62 -21.54 -9.65 0.94
CA LYS A 62 -22.70 -9.03 1.60
C LYS A 62 -22.84 -9.54 3.03
N HIS A 63 -23.27 -8.66 3.93
CA HIS A 63 -23.70 -9.03 5.27
C HIS A 63 -25.24 -8.96 5.33
N LEU A 64 -25.90 -10.10 5.49
CA LEU A 64 -27.36 -10.20 5.56
C LEU A 64 -27.80 -10.22 7.01
N VAL A 65 -28.64 -9.27 7.43
CA VAL A 65 -29.14 -9.18 8.81
C VAL A 65 -30.62 -9.57 8.84
N SER A 66 -30.98 -10.53 9.70
CA SER A 66 -32.38 -10.89 9.94
C SER A 66 -33.00 -9.95 10.98
N LYS A 67 -34.15 -9.33 10.67
CA LYS A 67 -34.97 -8.68 11.70
C LYS A 67 -35.82 -9.74 12.40
N ASP A 68 -35.32 -10.29 13.50
CA ASP A 68 -36.19 -10.96 14.45
C ASP A 68 -37.04 -9.89 15.17
N ILE A 69 -38.36 -9.90 14.98
CA ILE A 69 -39.28 -9.19 15.88
C ILE A 69 -39.29 -9.98 17.19
N LYS A 70 -38.38 -9.64 18.11
CA LYS A 70 -38.48 -10.09 19.50
C LYS A 70 -38.95 -8.91 20.34
N ASP A 71 -40.23 -8.93 20.67
CA ASP A 71 -40.81 -8.10 21.74
C ASP A 71 -40.14 -8.50 23.06
N THR A 72 -39.07 -7.83 23.47
CA THR A 72 -38.64 -7.79 24.87
C THR A 72 -37.67 -6.65 25.11
N GLU A 73 -38.04 -5.77 26.03
CA GLU A 73 -37.30 -4.59 26.51
C GLU A 73 -36.03 -4.97 27.31
N ASN A 74 -35.08 -5.67 26.70
CA ASN A 74 -33.73 -5.81 27.25
C ASN A 74 -32.69 -5.56 26.16
N GLU A 75 -32.03 -4.41 26.26
CA GLU A 75 -30.85 -4.05 25.47
C GLU A 75 -29.73 -5.09 25.68
N THR A 76 -28.96 -5.37 24.61
CA THR A 76 -27.89 -6.38 24.43
C THR A 76 -28.26 -7.72 23.75
N ALA A 77 -29.11 -7.69 22.71
CA ALA A 77 -29.10 -8.76 21.70
C ALA A 77 -28.14 -8.39 20.55
N GLU A 78 -27.03 -9.12 20.39
CA GLU A 78 -26.16 -9.03 19.21
C GLU A 78 -27.00 -9.41 17.96
N GLU A 79 -27.05 -8.54 16.96
CA GLU A 79 -27.74 -8.79 15.69
C GLU A 79 -27.08 -9.98 14.97
N GLU A 80 -27.80 -11.10 14.81
CA GLU A 80 -27.28 -12.31 14.17
C GLU A 80 -27.33 -12.15 12.63
N GLY A 81 -26.22 -11.68 12.04
CA GLY A 81 -26.06 -11.56 10.58
C GLY A 81 -25.33 -12.75 9.94
N GLU A 82 -25.72 -13.13 8.72
CA GLU A 82 -25.04 -14.14 7.89
C GLU A 82 -24.19 -13.45 6.80
N LEU A 83 -22.90 -13.78 6.75
CA LEU A 83 -22.01 -13.35 5.66
C LEU A 83 -22.24 -14.23 4.41
N VAL A 84 -22.50 -13.61 3.26
CA VAL A 84 -22.73 -14.31 1.99
C VAL A 84 -21.88 -13.70 0.87
N PHE A 85 -21.38 -14.57 -0.01
CA PHE A 85 -20.74 -14.18 -1.26
C PHE A 85 -21.67 -14.50 -2.43
N SER A 86 -22.09 -13.48 -3.18
CA SER A 86 -22.93 -13.65 -4.38
C SER A 86 -22.07 -13.50 -5.64
N LEU A 87 -22.12 -14.47 -6.54
CA LEU A 87 -21.54 -14.38 -7.88
C LEU A 87 -22.60 -13.83 -8.85
N LEU A 88 -22.37 -12.64 -9.39
CA LEU A 88 -23.25 -11.99 -10.36
C LEU A 88 -22.70 -12.17 -11.76
N ASN A 89 -23.52 -12.69 -12.65
CA ASN A 89 -23.23 -12.79 -14.08
C ASN A 89 -23.91 -11.65 -14.82
N LEU A 90 -23.14 -10.83 -15.52
CA LEU A 90 -23.62 -9.68 -16.26
C LEU A 90 -23.65 -10.00 -17.77
N CYS A 91 -24.73 -9.64 -18.44
CA CYS A 91 -24.89 -9.78 -19.89
C CYS A 91 -25.35 -8.45 -20.50
N ASN A 92 -25.04 -8.21 -21.78
CA ASN A 92 -25.72 -7.15 -22.53
C ASN A 92 -27.10 -7.68 -22.94
N LYS A 93 -28.12 -6.82 -23.00
CA LYS A 93 -29.33 -7.17 -23.76
C LYS A 93 -28.93 -7.38 -25.21
N ASP A 94 -29.37 -8.49 -25.80
CA ASP A 94 -29.13 -8.80 -27.21
C ASP A 94 -29.67 -7.67 -28.11
N ASP A 95 -28.96 -7.39 -29.21
CA ASP A 95 -29.24 -6.36 -30.24
C ASP A 95 -30.58 -6.58 -31.01
N ASP A 96 -31.46 -7.46 -30.57
CA ASP A 96 -32.64 -7.90 -31.32
C ASP A 96 -33.91 -7.07 -31.08
N ILE A 97 -33.84 -5.95 -30.33
CA ILE A 97 -34.97 -5.01 -30.21
C ILE A 97 -34.46 -3.57 -30.38
N ASP A 98 -35.00 -2.92 -31.42
CA ASP A 98 -34.68 -1.64 -32.06
C ASP A 98 -34.74 -0.37 -31.17
N ASN A 99 -34.26 -0.44 -29.93
CA ASN A 99 -34.02 0.71 -29.07
C ASN A 99 -32.56 0.68 -28.65
N GLY A 100 -31.74 1.54 -29.24
CA GLY A 100 -30.27 1.63 -29.05
C GLY A 100 -29.79 2.03 -27.65
N GLU A 101 -30.25 1.31 -26.62
CA GLU A 101 -29.75 1.36 -25.25
C GLU A 101 -28.99 0.07 -24.94
N ASP A 102 -27.66 0.15 -24.97
CA ASP A 102 -26.75 -0.83 -24.38
C ASP A 102 -27.02 -0.96 -22.88
N SER A 103 -28.01 -1.75 -22.46
CA SER A 103 -28.26 -2.00 -21.03
C SER A 103 -27.64 -3.32 -20.58
N ILE A 104 -26.85 -3.29 -19.50
CA ILE A 104 -26.28 -4.46 -18.85
C ILE A 104 -27.34 -5.02 -17.87
N ILE A 105 -27.65 -6.30 -17.99
CA ILE A 105 -28.57 -7.02 -17.09
C ILE A 105 -27.82 -8.07 -16.28
N VAL A 106 -28.27 -8.32 -15.05
CA VAL A 106 -27.85 -9.52 -14.30
C VAL A 106 -28.57 -10.72 -14.91
N SER A 107 -27.83 -11.61 -15.56
CA SER A 107 -28.42 -12.83 -16.12
C SER A 107 -28.70 -13.89 -15.05
N SER A 108 -27.87 -13.92 -14.00
CA SER A 108 -27.99 -14.89 -12.90
C SER A 108 -27.21 -14.44 -11.67
N VAL A 109 -27.72 -14.78 -10.49
CA VAL A 109 -27.01 -14.67 -9.20
C VAL A 109 -26.85 -16.07 -8.63
N GLU A 110 -25.60 -16.44 -8.28
CA GLU A 110 -25.28 -17.69 -7.59
C GLU A 110 -24.70 -17.35 -6.22
N ASP A 111 -25.45 -17.62 -5.15
CA ASP A 111 -24.94 -17.44 -3.79
C ASP A 111 -24.04 -18.60 -3.41
N ILE A 112 -22.82 -18.25 -3.02
CA ILE A 112 -21.78 -19.18 -2.59
C ILE A 112 -21.63 -19.04 -1.09
N LYS A 113 -22.13 -20.05 -0.36
CA LYS A 113 -21.82 -20.18 1.06
C LYS A 113 -20.38 -20.65 1.17
N ILE A 114 -19.53 -19.87 1.83
CA ILE A 114 -18.24 -20.39 2.29
C ILE A 114 -18.58 -21.50 3.29
N PRO A 115 -18.16 -22.76 3.06
CA PRO A 115 -18.25 -23.78 4.08
C PRO A 115 -17.40 -23.28 5.23
N LEU A 116 -18.00 -22.73 6.28
CA LEU A 116 -17.35 -22.41 7.55
C LEU A 116 -17.01 -23.73 8.28
N CYS A 117 -16.40 -24.67 7.55
CA CYS A 117 -16.04 -26.03 7.95
C CYS A 117 -14.83 -26.08 8.89
N MET A 118 -14.44 -24.96 9.51
CA MET A 118 -13.19 -24.86 10.26
C MET A 118 -13.36 -24.48 11.74
N SER A 119 -14.55 -24.64 12.34
CA SER A 119 -14.79 -24.24 13.76
C SER A 119 -14.51 -22.75 14.05
N LEU A 120 -14.34 -21.93 13.01
CA LEU A 120 -14.13 -20.49 13.11
C LEU A 120 -15.49 -19.84 13.40
N LYS A 121 -15.75 -19.49 14.66
CA LYS A 121 -16.86 -18.60 15.01
C LYS A 121 -16.45 -17.17 14.67
N THR A 122 -16.50 -16.81 13.39
CA THR A 122 -16.30 -15.42 12.97
C THR A 122 -17.52 -14.59 13.38
N ARG A 123 -17.36 -13.45 14.05
CA ARG A 123 -18.36 -12.38 13.96
C ARG A 123 -18.37 -11.96 12.49
N GLY A 124 -19.53 -12.01 11.80
CA GLY A 124 -19.65 -11.82 10.35
C GLY A 124 -18.96 -10.56 9.79
N GLU A 125 -18.75 -9.57 10.66
CA GLU A 125 -18.10 -8.27 10.43
C GLU A 125 -16.58 -8.37 10.15
N ALA A 126 -15.91 -9.51 10.41
CA ALA A 126 -14.44 -9.61 10.39
C ALA A 126 -13.81 -10.25 9.12
N VAL A 127 -14.52 -10.30 7.98
CA VAL A 127 -13.99 -10.87 6.71
C VAL A 127 -13.70 -9.77 5.68
N HIS A 128 -12.45 -9.62 5.27
CA HIS A 128 -12.01 -8.62 4.28
C HIS A 128 -11.43 -9.28 3.02
N ILE A 129 -11.76 -8.77 1.82
CA ILE A 129 -11.12 -9.20 0.58
C ILE A 129 -9.81 -8.42 0.42
N VAL A 130 -8.67 -9.09 0.64
CA VAL A 130 -7.35 -8.48 0.43
C VAL A 130 -7.12 -8.21 -1.06
N GLY A 131 -7.46 -9.17 -1.91
CA GLY A 131 -7.27 -9.05 -3.34
C GLY A 131 -7.66 -10.34 -4.07
N HIS A 132 -7.57 -10.31 -5.39
CA HIS A 132 -7.87 -11.46 -6.24
C HIS A 132 -6.85 -11.58 -7.37
N CYS A 133 -6.60 -12.81 -7.81
CA CYS A 133 -5.70 -13.09 -8.92
C CYS A 133 -6.06 -14.44 -9.53
N ASN A 134 -6.24 -14.50 -10.86
CA ASN A 134 -6.43 -15.76 -11.59
C ASN A 134 -7.54 -16.67 -11.03
N GLY A 135 -8.64 -16.08 -10.54
CA GLY A 135 -9.75 -16.79 -9.91
C GLY A 135 -9.54 -17.24 -8.46
N ILE A 136 -8.39 -16.94 -7.88
CA ILE A 136 -8.13 -17.07 -6.44
C ILE A 136 -8.47 -15.75 -5.76
N ILE A 137 -9.06 -15.85 -4.58
CA ILE A 137 -9.42 -14.74 -3.72
C ILE A 137 -8.67 -14.89 -2.41
N CYS A 138 -7.95 -13.85 -2.02
CA CYS A 138 -7.28 -13.78 -0.74
C CYS A 138 -8.19 -13.05 0.24
N LEU A 139 -8.57 -13.75 1.30
CA LEU A 139 -9.43 -13.25 2.37
C LEU A 139 -8.62 -13.11 3.66
N LEU A 140 -8.84 -12.03 4.39
CA LEU A 140 -8.40 -11.88 5.76
C LEU A 140 -9.61 -12.12 6.68
N LEU A 141 -9.46 -13.01 7.64
CA LEU A 141 -10.50 -13.46 8.56
C LEU A 141 -10.13 -13.06 10.00
N GLY A 142 -11.03 -12.40 10.72
CA GLY A 142 -10.95 -12.27 12.18
C GLY A 142 -11.59 -13.48 12.87
N VAL A 143 -10.84 -14.16 13.74
CA VAL A 143 -11.18 -15.52 14.21
C VAL A 143 -11.49 -15.61 15.71
N LEU A 144 -10.79 -14.85 16.53
CA LEU A 144 -10.96 -14.73 17.99
C LEU A 144 -10.79 -13.23 18.37
N PRO A 145 -11.11 -12.80 19.60
CA PRO A 145 -10.69 -11.48 20.05
C PRO A 145 -9.19 -11.34 19.78
N ASN A 146 -8.83 -10.39 18.91
CA ASN A 146 -7.46 -9.98 18.62
C ASN A 146 -6.62 -10.95 17.73
N SER A 147 -7.23 -11.83 16.92
CA SER A 147 -6.46 -12.66 15.95
C SER A 147 -7.00 -12.64 14.51
N PHE A 148 -6.08 -12.57 13.55
CA PHE A 148 -6.35 -12.62 12.12
C PHE A 148 -5.69 -13.82 11.45
N GLN A 149 -6.34 -14.34 10.40
CA GLN A 149 -5.81 -15.40 9.56
C GLN A 149 -6.05 -15.09 8.08
N LEU A 150 -5.13 -15.52 7.22
CA LEU A 150 -5.27 -15.40 5.77
C LEU A 150 -5.76 -16.71 5.18
N LEU A 151 -6.72 -16.61 4.26
CA LEU A 151 -7.33 -17.71 3.56
C LEU A 151 -7.24 -17.46 2.05
N LEU A 152 -6.66 -18.39 1.31
CA LEU A 152 -6.81 -18.44 -0.14
C LEU A 152 -8.01 -19.29 -0.50
N TRP A 153 -8.86 -18.77 -1.37
CA TRP A 153 -10.09 -19.42 -1.79
C TRP A 153 -10.23 -19.39 -3.31
N ASN A 154 -10.45 -20.56 -3.92
CA ASN A 154 -10.96 -20.63 -5.29
C ASN A 154 -12.43 -21.09 -5.29
N PRO A 155 -13.39 -20.17 -5.48
CA PRO A 155 -14.81 -20.49 -5.52
C PRO A 155 -15.21 -21.48 -6.61
N ALA A 156 -14.54 -21.45 -7.77
CA ALA A 156 -14.95 -22.25 -8.94
C ALA A 156 -14.71 -23.75 -8.77
N ILE A 157 -13.71 -24.11 -7.97
CA ILE A 157 -13.35 -25.51 -7.66
C ILE A 157 -13.58 -25.87 -6.19
N GLN A 158 -14.11 -24.94 -5.40
CA GLN A 158 -14.41 -25.08 -3.96
C GLN A 158 -13.18 -25.50 -3.13
N GLU A 159 -12.00 -25.00 -3.49
CA GLU A 159 -10.77 -25.26 -2.74
C GLU A 159 -10.43 -24.07 -1.83
N PHE A 160 -9.91 -24.41 -0.65
CA PHE A 160 -9.54 -23.47 0.41
C PHE A 160 -8.17 -23.84 0.95
N LYS A 161 -7.34 -22.84 1.25
CA LYS A 161 -6.07 -23.01 1.95
C LYS A 161 -5.89 -21.92 2.99
N LEU A 162 -5.90 -22.32 4.26
CA LEU A 162 -5.49 -21.46 5.36
C LEU A 162 -3.98 -21.30 5.33
N LEU A 163 -3.51 -20.07 5.44
CA LEU A 163 -2.07 -19.78 5.46
C LEU A 163 -1.51 -19.95 6.88
N PRO A 164 -0.19 -20.19 7.01
CA PRO A 164 0.48 -20.17 8.31
C PRO A 164 0.28 -18.82 9.03
N PRO A 165 0.40 -18.79 10.37
CA PRO A 165 0.21 -17.58 11.18
C PRO A 165 0.95 -16.37 10.59
N LEU A 166 0.28 -15.22 10.54
CA LEU A 166 0.86 -14.03 9.91
C LEU A 166 2.06 -13.55 10.75
N PRO A 167 3.22 -13.33 10.13
CA PRO A 167 4.35 -12.72 10.82
C PRO A 167 4.02 -11.27 11.18
N TYR A 168 4.63 -10.76 12.27
CA TYR A 168 4.48 -9.37 12.73
C TYR A 168 3.06 -8.98 13.18
N LEU A 169 2.16 -9.94 13.41
CA LEU A 169 0.92 -9.70 14.14
C LEU A 169 1.23 -9.23 15.56
N GLN A 170 0.55 -8.18 16.01
CA GLN A 170 0.56 -7.75 17.40
C GLN A 170 -0.73 -8.19 18.09
N ASP A 171 -0.62 -8.62 19.35
CA ASP A 171 -1.76 -8.76 20.27
C ASP A 171 -2.29 -7.35 20.58
N VAL A 172 -3.38 -6.91 19.96
CA VAL A 172 -3.98 -5.57 20.21
C VAL A 172 -5.47 -5.70 20.41
N ASP A 173 -6.01 -5.01 21.44
CA ASP A 173 -7.44 -4.97 21.75
C ASP A 173 -8.27 -4.28 20.66
N TRP A 174 -9.33 -4.98 20.22
CA TRP A 174 -10.15 -4.68 19.05
C TRP A 174 -11.02 -3.41 19.17
N GLU A 175 -11.47 -3.03 20.37
CA GLU A 175 -12.48 -1.97 20.57
C GLU A 175 -12.01 -0.55 20.21
N ARG A 176 -10.71 -0.34 19.97
CA ARG A 176 -10.13 0.97 19.65
C ARG A 176 -9.63 1.15 18.21
N THR A 177 -9.67 0.13 17.34
CA THR A 177 -8.73 0.10 16.20
C THR A 177 -9.28 -0.33 14.84
N LEU A 178 -10.57 -0.16 14.56
CA LEU A 178 -11.14 -0.48 13.24
C LEU A 178 -10.60 0.41 12.08
N TRP A 179 -9.97 1.54 12.38
CA TRP A 179 -9.52 2.51 11.36
C TRP A 179 -8.12 2.27 10.78
N PHE A 180 -7.41 1.22 11.19
CA PHE A 180 -6.08 0.89 10.67
C PHE A 180 -5.95 -0.64 10.53
N LYS A 181 -5.25 -1.15 9.49
CA LYS A 181 -4.51 -2.46 9.47
C LYS A 181 -4.92 -3.54 8.42
N TYR A 182 -5.12 -3.20 7.13
CA TYR A 182 -5.08 -4.21 6.05
C TYR A 182 -3.90 -4.00 5.11
N VAL A 183 -2.69 -4.24 5.60
CA VAL A 183 -1.46 -4.00 4.84
C VAL A 183 -0.93 -5.32 4.24
N GLN A 184 -1.83 -6.06 3.60
CA GLN A 184 -1.49 -7.29 2.87
C GLN A 184 -1.61 -7.05 1.37
N GLY A 185 -0.85 -7.78 0.56
CA GLY A 185 -1.02 -7.79 -0.90
C GLY A 185 -1.10 -9.21 -1.41
N PHE A 186 -1.88 -9.46 -2.45
CA PHE A 186 -1.98 -10.78 -3.08
C PHE A 186 -1.79 -10.69 -4.58
N GLY A 187 -1.08 -11.67 -5.14
CA GLY A 187 -0.83 -11.73 -6.55
C GLY A 187 -0.06 -12.95 -7.03
N TYR A 188 0.34 -12.91 -8.29
CA TYR A 188 0.99 -13.99 -9.03
C TYR A 188 2.26 -13.48 -9.71
N ASP A 189 3.37 -14.16 -9.47
CA ASP A 189 4.65 -13.95 -10.14
C ASP A 189 4.71 -14.84 -11.39
N PRO A 190 4.57 -14.27 -12.60
CA PRO A 190 4.57 -15.05 -13.83
C PRO A 190 5.94 -15.63 -14.18
N LYS A 191 7.04 -15.04 -13.69
CA LYS A 191 8.40 -15.53 -13.95
C LYS A 191 8.70 -16.79 -13.15
N LEU A 192 8.30 -16.79 -11.88
CA LEU A 192 8.48 -17.95 -11.00
C LEU A 192 7.30 -18.94 -11.07
N ASN A 193 6.19 -18.54 -11.70
CA ASN A 193 4.92 -19.28 -11.69
C ASN A 193 4.42 -19.54 -10.27
N GLU A 194 4.48 -18.51 -9.42
CA GLU A 194 4.19 -18.62 -7.99
C GLU A 194 3.13 -17.61 -7.55
N TYR A 195 2.21 -18.06 -6.70
CA TYR A 195 1.32 -17.15 -6.00
C TYR A 195 1.99 -16.67 -4.72
N LYS A 196 1.97 -15.35 -4.53
CA LYS A 196 2.63 -14.69 -3.42
C LYS A 196 1.63 -13.85 -2.63
N VAL A 197 1.77 -13.88 -1.30
CA VAL A 197 1.04 -12.99 -0.39
C VAL A 197 2.06 -12.18 0.38
N VAL A 198 1.93 -10.87 0.41
CA VAL A 198 2.77 -9.98 1.19
C VAL A 198 2.00 -9.59 2.43
N ASN A 199 2.67 -9.58 3.59
CA ASN A 199 2.13 -9.03 4.82
C ASN A 199 3.09 -7.98 5.35
N ILE A 200 2.59 -6.78 5.60
CA ILE A 200 3.35 -5.67 6.16
C ILE A 200 2.81 -5.40 7.57
N GLY A 201 3.66 -5.64 8.57
CA GLY A 201 3.37 -5.39 9.97
C GLY A 201 3.66 -3.94 10.33
N LEU A 202 2.62 -3.24 10.80
CA LEU A 202 2.74 -1.94 11.44
C LEU A 202 2.94 -2.15 12.95
N VAL A 203 4.01 -1.61 13.48
CA VAL A 203 4.32 -1.73 14.91
C VAL A 203 3.54 -0.64 15.66
N SER A 204 2.69 -1.03 16.62
CA SER A 204 2.04 -0.07 17.54
C SER A 204 3.11 0.84 18.16
N PRO A 205 2.82 2.14 18.30
CA PRO A 205 3.74 3.03 18.98
C PRO A 205 4.06 2.52 20.38
N SER A 206 5.31 2.70 20.82
CA SER A 206 5.70 2.42 22.21
C SER A 206 4.97 3.36 23.18
N ASP A 207 4.80 2.94 24.43
CA ASP A 207 4.20 3.74 25.51
C ASP A 207 4.71 5.19 25.54
N LEU A 208 3.82 6.12 25.94
CA LEU A 208 4.14 7.54 26.13
C LEU A 208 5.43 7.71 26.92
N ARG A 209 6.38 8.45 26.37
CA ARG A 209 7.57 8.88 27.12
C ARG A 209 7.21 9.97 28.11
N ASP A 210 8.04 10.09 29.15
CA ASP A 210 7.97 11.18 30.13
C ASP A 210 8.09 12.58 29.48
N ASP A 211 8.68 12.67 28.28
CA ASP A 211 8.83 13.91 27.52
C ASP A 211 7.64 14.22 26.59
N GLY A 212 6.58 13.41 26.62
CA GLY A 212 5.33 13.64 25.88
C GLY A 212 5.35 13.22 24.41
N TYR A 213 6.39 12.53 23.94
CA TYR A 213 6.48 12.05 22.55
C TYR A 213 6.12 10.56 22.41
N VAL A 214 5.51 10.24 21.27
CA VAL A 214 5.16 8.90 20.79
C VAL A 214 6.09 8.54 19.63
N ILE A 215 6.66 7.33 19.66
CA ILE A 215 7.61 6.85 18.63
C ILE A 215 6.92 5.83 17.74
N TYR A 216 6.92 6.09 16.44
CA TYR A 216 6.44 5.15 15.42
C TYR A 216 7.60 4.37 14.84
N HIS A 217 7.56 3.04 14.86
CA HIS A 217 8.64 2.23 14.29
C HIS A 217 8.42 1.94 12.79
N PRO A 218 9.50 1.74 12.00
CA PRO A 218 9.36 1.41 10.59
C PRO A 218 8.58 0.09 10.41
N PRO A 219 7.76 -0.03 9.35
CA PRO A 219 7.10 -1.28 9.02
C PRO A 219 8.08 -2.43 8.74
N LYS A 220 7.64 -3.66 9.04
CA LYS A 220 8.32 -4.91 8.64
C LYS A 220 7.47 -5.66 7.64
N ALA A 221 8.09 -6.42 6.75
CA ALA A 221 7.36 -7.12 5.70
C ALA A 221 7.87 -8.55 5.51
N ALA A 222 6.94 -9.44 5.21
CA ALA A 222 7.24 -10.80 4.83
C ALA A 222 6.41 -11.20 3.62
N ILE A 223 6.97 -12.11 2.82
CA ILE A 223 6.32 -12.70 1.66
C ILE A 223 6.09 -14.19 1.89
N TYR A 224 4.87 -14.62 1.68
CA TYR A 224 4.44 -16.01 1.63
C TYR A 224 4.52 -16.49 0.18
N THR A 225 5.02 -17.70 -0.02
CA THR A 225 5.03 -18.37 -1.33
C THR A 225 4.20 -19.64 -1.26
N LEU A 226 3.27 -19.81 -2.20
CA LEU A 226 2.31 -20.92 -2.17
C LEU A 226 2.96 -22.29 -2.27
N SER A 227 3.99 -22.46 -3.11
CA SER A 227 4.64 -23.76 -3.30
C SER A 227 5.47 -24.24 -2.11
N THR A 228 6.05 -23.31 -1.34
CA THR A 228 6.85 -23.64 -0.14
C THR A 228 6.01 -23.63 1.13
N ASP A 229 4.80 -23.09 1.06
CA ASP A 229 3.89 -22.94 2.19
C ASP A 229 4.52 -22.24 3.41
N SER A 230 5.33 -21.20 3.15
CA SER A 230 6.14 -20.56 4.17
C SER A 230 6.27 -19.06 3.97
N TRP A 231 6.37 -18.34 5.09
CA TRP A 231 6.73 -16.92 5.12
C TRP A 231 8.25 -16.72 5.11
N ARG A 232 8.72 -15.67 4.45
CA ARG A 232 10.10 -15.19 4.51
C ARG A 232 10.12 -13.66 4.62
N GLU A 233 10.99 -13.14 5.48
CA GLU A 233 11.22 -11.70 5.62
C GLU A 233 11.82 -11.11 4.34
N ILE A 234 11.38 -9.90 4.00
CA ILE A 234 11.89 -9.11 2.86
C ILE A 234 12.40 -7.76 3.35
N ASN A 235 13.29 -7.14 2.58
CA ASN A 235 13.93 -5.89 2.97
C ASN A 235 12.92 -4.74 3.04
N THR A 236 12.92 -3.98 4.14
CA THR A 236 11.99 -2.87 4.40
C THR A 236 12.67 -1.51 4.56
N ASN A 237 13.94 -1.37 4.19
CA ASN A 237 14.68 -0.11 4.32
C ASN A 237 14.00 1.06 3.60
N ALA A 238 13.26 0.81 2.52
CA ALA A 238 12.57 1.85 1.77
C ALA A 238 11.43 2.53 2.54
N PHE A 239 10.93 1.95 3.63
CA PHE A 239 9.90 2.60 4.46
C PHE A 239 10.46 3.65 5.40
N GLU A 240 11.78 3.80 5.51
CA GLU A 240 12.39 4.82 6.34
C GLU A 240 13.10 5.85 5.47
N THR A 241 12.83 7.13 5.71
CA THR A 241 13.64 8.23 5.21
C THR A 241 14.52 8.78 6.32
N GLU A 242 15.33 9.81 6.07
CA GLU A 242 16.07 10.49 7.13
C GLU A 242 15.16 11.00 8.27
N THR A 243 14.03 11.62 7.93
CA THR A 243 13.18 12.36 8.89
C THR A 243 11.79 11.75 9.09
N THR A 244 11.35 10.87 8.20
CA THR A 244 9.96 10.37 8.12
C THR A 244 9.91 8.85 7.90
N LEU A 245 8.70 8.29 7.93
CA LEU A 245 8.41 6.91 7.57
C LEU A 245 7.34 6.87 6.49
N LEU A 246 7.40 5.88 5.61
CA LEU A 246 6.32 5.54 4.70
C LEU A 246 5.45 4.47 5.37
N ARG A 247 4.18 4.79 5.55
CA ARG A 247 3.17 3.92 6.14
C ARG A 247 2.20 3.46 5.07
N PRO A 248 2.27 2.20 4.63
CA PRO A 248 1.28 1.66 3.72
C PRO A 248 -0.02 1.35 4.45
N GLU A 249 -1.11 1.46 3.70
CA GLU A 249 -2.46 1.23 4.18
C GLU A 249 -3.14 0.19 3.28
N ASN A 250 -4.01 0.64 2.38
CA ASN A 250 -4.88 -0.23 1.61
C ASN A 250 -4.17 -0.72 0.34
N PHE A 251 -4.07 -2.04 0.21
CA PHE A 251 -3.69 -2.65 -1.06
C PHE A 251 -4.73 -2.39 -2.13
N GLN A 252 -4.26 -2.08 -3.33
CA GLN A 252 -5.11 -1.67 -4.43
C GLN A 252 -5.21 -2.78 -5.46
N PHE A 253 -4.07 -3.22 -5.99
CA PHE A 253 -3.98 -4.29 -6.99
C PHE A 253 -2.52 -4.69 -7.27
N GLN A 254 -2.37 -5.78 -8.03
CA GLN A 254 -1.15 -6.10 -8.75
C GLN A 254 -1.30 -5.73 -10.24
N PHE A 255 -0.27 -5.09 -10.81
CA PHE A 255 -0.19 -4.84 -12.26
C PHE A 255 1.26 -4.92 -12.76
N LYS A 256 1.50 -5.57 -13.91
CA LYS A 256 2.83 -5.72 -14.55
C LYS A 256 3.95 -6.08 -13.53
N GLN A 257 3.70 -7.08 -12.66
CA GLN A 257 4.62 -7.56 -11.59
C GLN A 257 4.89 -6.59 -10.41
N MET A 258 4.14 -5.49 -10.32
CA MET A 258 4.22 -4.55 -9.20
C MET A 258 2.96 -4.67 -8.33
N PHE A 259 3.13 -4.70 -7.02
CA PHE A 259 2.03 -4.48 -6.06
C PHE A 259 1.91 -3.00 -5.75
N TYR A 260 0.68 -2.51 -5.64
CA TYR A 260 0.38 -1.11 -5.37
C TYR A 260 -0.43 -0.98 -4.08
N TRP A 261 0.08 -0.18 -3.14
CA TRP A 261 -0.64 0.27 -1.95
C TRP A 261 -0.78 1.79 -1.99
N LEU A 262 -1.91 2.28 -1.50
CA LEU A 262 -1.98 3.64 -1.00
C LEU A 262 -1.36 3.68 0.40
N GLY A 263 -0.78 4.82 0.75
CA GLY A 263 -0.20 5.06 2.06
C GLY A 263 0.13 6.52 2.27
N HIS A 264 0.83 6.79 3.36
CA HIS A 264 1.18 8.14 3.77
C HIS A 264 2.64 8.21 4.22
N GLU A 265 3.26 9.36 3.98
CA GLU A 265 4.47 9.74 4.68
C GLU A 265 4.08 10.33 6.05
N GLN A 266 4.71 9.86 7.13
CA GLN A 266 4.42 10.26 8.51
C GLN A 266 5.70 10.59 9.28
N HIS A 267 5.60 11.35 10.37
CA HIS A 267 6.75 11.63 11.24
C HIS A 267 7.15 10.40 12.08
N LYS A 268 8.44 10.33 12.45
CA LYS A 268 9.00 9.27 13.32
C LYS A 268 8.62 9.44 14.80
N GLU A 269 8.56 10.68 15.27
CA GLU A 269 8.26 11.07 16.64
C GLU A 269 7.23 12.20 16.63
N LEU A 270 6.14 12.04 17.39
CA LEU A 270 5.02 13.00 17.45
C LEU A 270 4.63 13.30 18.89
N VAL A 271 4.06 14.48 19.14
CA VAL A 271 3.58 14.87 20.47
C VAL A 271 2.26 14.15 20.75
N ALA A 272 2.12 13.52 21.91
CA ALA A 272 1.05 12.54 22.17
C ALA A 272 -0.40 13.06 22.12
N PHE A 273 -0.59 14.38 22.13
CA PHE A 273 -1.91 15.02 22.10
C PHE A 273 -2.29 15.59 20.72
N ASP A 274 -1.45 15.42 19.71
CA ASP A 274 -1.61 16.01 18.38
C ASP A 274 -1.84 14.93 17.31
N ARG A 275 -2.96 14.19 17.42
CA ARG A 275 -3.25 13.02 16.56
C ARG A 275 -3.83 13.37 15.20
N ASP A 276 -4.35 14.58 15.02
CA ASP A 276 -4.88 15.05 13.74
C ASP A 276 -3.73 15.44 12.77
N GLU A 277 -2.48 15.34 13.23
CA GLU A 277 -1.26 15.88 12.59
C GLU A 277 -0.22 14.81 12.20
N ASP A 278 -0.57 13.51 12.26
CA ASP A 278 0.38 12.40 12.05
C ASP A 278 0.86 12.27 10.58
N LEU A 279 0.07 12.75 9.61
CA LEU A 279 0.25 12.49 8.18
C LEU A 279 0.82 13.73 7.47
N ILE A 280 1.97 13.56 6.81
CA ILE A 280 2.64 14.62 6.06
C ILE A 280 2.00 14.77 4.69
N ARG A 281 1.86 13.65 3.98
CA ARG A 281 1.29 13.60 2.62
C ARG A 281 0.99 12.18 2.15
N PRO A 282 0.01 11.98 1.24
CA PRO A 282 -0.23 10.70 0.60
C PRO A 282 0.89 10.31 -0.36
N VAL A 283 1.15 9.01 -0.46
CA VAL A 283 2.12 8.39 -1.37
C VAL A 283 1.56 7.07 -1.91
N ILE A 284 2.06 6.64 -3.06
CA ILE A 284 1.85 5.27 -3.54
C ILE A 284 3.09 4.48 -3.16
N ILE A 285 2.90 3.33 -2.52
CA ILE A 285 3.98 2.42 -2.19
C ILE A 285 3.89 1.22 -3.12
N LEU A 286 5.02 0.84 -3.69
CA LEU A 286 5.17 -0.21 -4.67
C LEU A 286 6.04 -1.33 -4.11
N LEU A 287 5.77 -2.56 -4.53
CA LEU A 287 6.72 -3.67 -4.39
C LEU A 287 6.92 -4.30 -5.75
N ASP A 288 8.17 -4.31 -6.20
CA ASP A 288 8.62 -5.17 -7.28
C ASP A 288 8.66 -6.62 -6.76
N ILE A 289 7.78 -7.47 -7.27
CA ILE A 289 7.67 -8.86 -6.83
C ILE A 289 8.87 -9.71 -7.28
N GLU A 290 9.50 -9.33 -8.39
CA GLU A 290 10.63 -10.04 -8.98
C GLU A 290 11.89 -9.79 -8.17
N ASN A 291 12.19 -8.51 -7.92
CA ASN A 291 13.38 -8.12 -7.18
C ASN A 291 13.15 -8.05 -5.66
N GLU A 292 11.89 -8.10 -5.22
CA GLU A 292 11.46 -7.97 -3.82
C GLU A 292 11.94 -6.66 -3.18
N VAL A 293 11.88 -5.57 -3.96
CA VAL A 293 12.29 -4.23 -3.57
C VAL A 293 11.09 -3.32 -3.50
N PHE A 294 10.94 -2.62 -2.37
CA PHE A 294 9.95 -1.57 -2.22
C PHE A 294 10.41 -0.28 -2.88
N ASP A 295 9.47 0.39 -3.52
CA ASP A 295 9.61 1.71 -4.14
C ASP A 295 8.38 2.55 -3.75
N ASP A 296 8.37 3.82 -4.12
CA ASP A 296 7.29 4.72 -3.80
C ASP A 296 7.20 5.88 -4.81
N ILE A 297 5.98 6.29 -5.12
CA ILE A 297 5.65 7.31 -6.12
C ILE A 297 4.85 8.43 -5.45
N MET A 298 5.24 9.67 -5.76
CA MET A 298 4.50 10.86 -5.37
C MET A 298 3.23 11.01 -6.18
N LEU A 299 2.16 11.47 -5.56
CA LEU A 299 0.93 11.90 -6.21
C LEU A 299 1.17 13.22 -6.97
N PRO A 300 0.26 13.60 -7.89
CA PRO A 300 0.30 14.91 -8.53
C PRO A 300 0.32 16.07 -7.52
N ASP A 301 1.14 17.09 -7.77
CA ASP A 301 1.36 18.22 -6.84
C ASP A 301 0.07 18.92 -6.39
N SER A 302 -0.93 19.00 -7.28
CA SER A 302 -2.23 19.61 -6.97
C SER A 302 -3.03 18.88 -5.89
N LEU A 303 -2.71 17.60 -5.62
CA LEU A 303 -3.38 16.77 -4.62
C LEU A 303 -2.78 16.92 -3.22
N TYR A 304 -1.66 17.62 -3.07
CA TYR A 304 -1.04 17.91 -1.76
C TYR A 304 -1.62 19.16 -1.08
N HIS A 305 -2.72 19.70 -1.61
CA HIS A 305 -3.36 20.86 -1.02
C HIS A 305 -4.13 20.44 0.26
N PRO A 306 -4.03 21.17 1.39
CA PRO A 306 -4.75 20.88 2.65
C PRO A 306 -6.28 20.73 2.59
N TRP A 307 -6.90 21.05 1.44
CA TRP A 307 -8.35 20.99 1.25
C TRP A 307 -8.75 19.83 0.34
N VAL A 308 -7.78 19.06 -0.18
CA VAL A 308 -8.05 17.84 -0.94
C VAL A 308 -8.28 16.73 0.06
N ASN A 309 -9.51 16.21 0.08
CA ASN A 309 -9.80 15.03 0.87
C ASN A 309 -9.09 13.82 0.25
N THR A 310 -8.26 13.15 1.04
CA THR A 310 -7.60 11.90 0.65
C THR A 310 -8.47 10.67 0.97
N ASP A 311 -9.48 10.83 1.84
CA ASP A 311 -10.50 9.81 2.09
C ASP A 311 -11.34 9.61 0.84
N GLY A 312 -11.10 8.49 0.15
CA GLY A 312 -11.79 8.14 -1.09
C GLY A 312 -10.89 8.02 -2.33
N MET A 313 -9.58 8.24 -2.19
CA MET A 313 -8.63 7.90 -3.25
C MET A 313 -8.62 6.40 -3.52
N GLU A 314 -8.62 6.01 -4.79
CA GLU A 314 -8.42 4.63 -5.22
C GLU A 314 -7.47 4.55 -6.39
N LEU A 315 -6.60 3.54 -6.38
CA LEU A 315 -5.81 3.18 -7.55
C LEU A 315 -6.49 2.01 -8.26
N ARG A 316 -6.59 2.10 -9.58
CA ARG A 316 -7.01 0.98 -10.45
C ARG A 316 -6.19 0.95 -11.73
N VAL A 317 -6.32 -0.14 -12.48
CA VAL A 317 -5.79 -0.21 -13.86
C VAL A 317 -6.81 0.39 -14.82
N TRP A 318 -6.41 1.43 -15.55
CA TRP A 318 -7.22 2.10 -16.56
C TRP A 318 -6.45 2.19 -17.87
N ASN A 319 -7.03 1.65 -18.96
CA ASN A 319 -6.38 1.58 -20.28
C ASN A 319 -4.94 1.06 -20.23
N GLU A 320 -4.73 -0.07 -19.55
CA GLU A 320 -3.42 -0.74 -19.42
C GLU A 320 -2.34 0.09 -18.69
N SER A 321 -2.77 1.08 -17.90
CA SER A 321 -1.89 1.89 -17.05
C SER A 321 -2.48 2.03 -15.64
N PRO A 322 -1.65 2.17 -14.59
CA PRO A 322 -2.13 2.57 -13.27
C PRO A 322 -2.78 3.96 -13.34
N ALA A 323 -3.95 4.11 -12.72
CA ALA A 323 -4.65 5.38 -12.63
C ALA A 323 -5.16 5.59 -11.21
N LEU A 324 -4.99 6.83 -10.74
CA LEU A 324 -5.49 7.32 -9.48
C LEU A 324 -6.83 8.03 -9.73
N PHE A 325 -7.83 7.62 -8.98
CA PHE A 325 -9.16 8.17 -8.96
C PHE A 325 -9.33 8.93 -7.65
N VAL A 326 -9.67 10.22 -7.76
CA VAL A 326 -9.73 11.13 -6.60
C VAL A 326 -11.07 11.83 -6.59
N LEU A 327 -11.75 11.81 -5.44
CA LEU A 327 -12.87 12.67 -5.19
C LEU A 327 -12.34 13.99 -4.63
N VAL A 328 -12.49 15.08 -5.38
CA VAL A 328 -12.04 16.41 -4.98
C VAL A 328 -13.25 17.22 -4.51
N ASP A 329 -13.17 17.72 -3.28
CA ASP A 329 -14.14 18.66 -2.71
C ASP A 329 -13.82 20.10 -3.16
N GLY A 330 -14.81 20.77 -3.75
CA GLY A 330 -14.69 22.09 -4.33
C GLY A 330 -14.85 23.22 -3.31
N LEU A 331 -14.02 23.29 -2.26
CA LEU A 331 -14.06 24.43 -1.34
C LEU A 331 -13.21 25.62 -1.86
N GLN A 332 -13.76 26.35 -2.83
CA GLN A 332 -13.58 27.81 -2.86
C GLN A 332 -14.79 28.44 -2.15
N GLY A 333 -14.51 29.30 -1.17
CA GLY A 333 -15.48 29.84 -0.20
C GLY A 333 -16.92 30.04 -0.69
N TYR A 334 -17.86 29.59 0.15
CA TYR A 334 -19.30 29.87 0.07
C TYR A 334 -19.97 29.50 -1.26
N LYS A 335 -20.01 28.20 -1.58
CA LYS A 335 -21.07 27.61 -2.43
C LYS A 335 -21.63 26.33 -1.79
N PRO A 336 -22.91 25.98 -2.03
CA PRO A 336 -23.61 24.93 -1.31
C PRO A 336 -23.07 23.53 -1.66
N GLU A 337 -23.44 22.54 -0.84
CA GLU A 337 -23.01 21.12 -0.70
C GLU A 337 -23.05 20.24 -1.99
N GLU A 338 -22.93 20.80 -3.18
CA GLU A 338 -23.22 20.14 -4.45
C GLU A 338 -22.05 20.01 -5.45
N ASP A 339 -20.85 20.54 -5.21
CA ASP A 339 -19.73 20.61 -6.18
C ASP A 339 -18.56 19.62 -5.89
N TYR A 340 -18.85 18.34 -5.68
CA TYR A 340 -17.81 17.29 -5.71
C TYR A 340 -17.44 16.94 -7.15
N SER A 341 -16.15 16.82 -7.44
CA SER A 341 -15.67 16.44 -8.78
C SER A 341 -14.74 15.23 -8.71
N PHE A 342 -14.90 14.28 -9.63
CA PHE A 342 -14.08 13.07 -9.64
C PHE A 342 -12.97 13.20 -10.68
N GLU A 343 -11.72 13.24 -10.24
CA GLU A 343 -10.55 13.42 -11.10
C GLU A 343 -9.85 12.08 -11.36
N ILE A 344 -9.48 11.85 -12.62
CA ILE A 344 -8.67 10.70 -13.04
C ILE A 344 -7.28 11.20 -13.43
N TRP A 345 -6.28 10.66 -12.74
CA TRP A 345 -4.87 10.87 -13.01
C TRP A 345 -4.25 9.57 -13.48
N VAL A 346 -3.65 9.55 -14.65
CA VAL A 346 -3.04 8.33 -15.21
C VAL A 346 -1.53 8.44 -15.08
N LEU A 347 -0.92 7.37 -14.61
CA LEU A 347 0.53 7.23 -14.56
C LEU A 347 1.02 6.85 -15.96
N ASP A 348 1.90 7.67 -16.54
CA ASP A 348 2.48 7.42 -17.87
C ASP A 348 3.26 6.08 -17.89
N GLU A 349 3.26 5.38 -19.04
CA GLU A 349 4.03 4.13 -19.26
C GLU A 349 5.55 4.37 -19.16
N LEU A 350 6.00 5.59 -19.40
CA LEU A 350 7.38 6.05 -19.15
C LEU A 350 7.70 6.26 -17.65
N GLY A 351 6.73 5.96 -16.77
CA GLY A 351 6.83 6.02 -15.32
C GLY A 351 7.86 5.05 -14.74
N GLY A 352 9.14 5.34 -14.97
CA GLY A 352 10.21 4.93 -14.07
C GLY A 352 9.94 5.40 -12.64
N PRO A 353 10.86 5.17 -11.68
CA PRO A 353 10.66 5.36 -10.23
C PRO A 353 10.33 6.80 -9.75
N LYS A 354 9.92 7.70 -10.66
CA LYS A 354 9.61 9.11 -10.44
C LYS A 354 8.29 9.58 -11.10
N GLY A 355 7.49 8.67 -11.68
CA GLY A 355 6.10 8.82 -12.14
C GLY A 355 5.60 10.20 -12.60
N ALA A 356 5.45 10.44 -13.91
CA ALA A 356 4.73 11.61 -14.42
C ALA A 356 3.23 11.32 -14.51
N TRP A 357 2.42 12.10 -13.80
CA TRP A 357 0.96 11.98 -13.83
C TRP A 357 0.34 12.89 -14.88
N THR A 358 -0.61 12.36 -15.64
CA THR A 358 -1.42 13.13 -16.59
C THR A 358 -2.86 13.17 -16.09
N LYS A 359 -3.41 14.38 -15.90
CA LYS A 359 -4.84 14.56 -15.62
C LYS A 359 -5.65 14.30 -16.88
N HIS A 360 -6.55 13.33 -16.85
CA HIS A 360 -7.32 12.92 -18.02
C HIS A 360 -8.74 13.50 -18.07
N ILE A 361 -9.54 13.33 -17.01
CA ILE A 361 -10.98 13.69 -17.03
C ILE A 361 -11.43 14.14 -15.62
N THR A 362 -12.36 15.11 -15.58
CA THR A 362 -13.22 15.37 -14.43
C THR A 362 -14.62 14.81 -14.74
N LEU A 363 -15.06 13.81 -13.97
CA LEU A 363 -16.34 13.13 -14.15
C LEU A 363 -17.38 13.66 -13.16
N GLU A 364 -18.64 13.70 -13.59
CA GLU A 364 -19.80 14.03 -12.77
C GLU A 364 -20.55 12.74 -12.41
N PRO A 365 -20.10 12.09 -11.34
CA PRO A 365 -21.00 11.73 -10.27
C PRO A 365 -20.37 11.92 -8.87
N LYS A 366 -21.23 12.17 -7.88
CA LYS A 366 -20.86 12.56 -6.49
C LYS A 366 -20.52 11.37 -5.57
N GLU A 367 -20.61 10.13 -6.06
CA GLU A 367 -20.50 8.90 -5.26
C GLU A 367 -19.36 7.99 -5.70
N LYS A 368 -18.77 7.30 -4.72
CA LYS A 368 -17.65 6.37 -4.89
C LYS A 368 -18.08 5.07 -5.61
N PRO A 369 -17.38 4.61 -6.67
CA PRO A 369 -17.70 3.34 -7.34
C PRO A 369 -17.35 2.12 -6.47
N LEU A 370 -18.16 1.06 -6.54
CA LEU A 370 -17.94 -0.24 -5.88
C LEU A 370 -16.87 -1.09 -6.57
N ALA A 371 -16.87 -1.11 -7.91
CA ALA A 371 -15.90 -1.86 -8.72
C ALA A 371 -15.81 -1.28 -10.14
N PHE A 372 -14.71 -1.51 -10.84
CA PHE A 372 -14.57 -1.19 -12.27
C PHE A 372 -14.67 -2.47 -13.08
N LEU A 373 -15.64 -2.57 -13.98
CA LEU A 373 -15.79 -3.73 -14.87
C LEU A 373 -14.76 -3.70 -16.00
N ASN A 374 -14.48 -2.51 -16.49
CA ASN A 374 -13.49 -2.23 -17.52
C ASN A 374 -13.09 -0.75 -17.46
N SER A 375 -12.29 -0.28 -18.42
CA SER A 375 -11.82 1.11 -18.45
C SER A 375 -12.92 2.14 -18.77
N ASN A 376 -14.13 1.72 -19.11
CA ASN A 376 -15.23 2.60 -19.44
C ASN A 376 -16.47 2.38 -18.57
N GLU A 377 -16.56 1.32 -17.78
CA GLU A 377 -17.76 0.97 -17.00
C GLU A 377 -17.45 0.69 -15.54
N THR A 378 -18.19 1.35 -14.65
CA THR A 378 -18.08 1.25 -13.20
C THR A 378 -19.36 0.71 -12.61
N VAL A 379 -19.25 -0.06 -11.54
CA VAL A 379 -20.35 -0.60 -10.75
C VAL A 379 -20.50 0.26 -9.50
N ARG A 380 -21.73 0.59 -9.12
CA ARG A 380 -22.08 1.50 -8.01
C ARG A 380 -23.14 0.91 -7.13
N ASN A 381 -23.29 1.45 -5.92
CA ASN A 381 -24.46 1.21 -5.10
C ASN A 381 -25.38 2.43 -5.19
N ASP A 382 -26.69 2.25 -5.17
CA ASP A 382 -27.59 3.33 -4.79
C ASP A 382 -27.86 3.34 -3.28
N PHE A 383 -28.54 4.39 -2.80
CA PHE A 383 -28.96 4.51 -1.39
C PHE A 383 -29.91 3.39 -0.92
N MET A 384 -30.42 2.55 -1.83
CA MET A 384 -31.32 1.42 -1.55
C MET A 384 -30.61 0.06 -1.59
N GLY A 385 -29.31 0.00 -1.86
CA GLY A 385 -28.55 -1.25 -1.97
C GLY A 385 -28.57 -1.91 -3.36
N LEU A 386 -29.05 -1.21 -4.38
CA LEU A 386 -29.03 -1.68 -5.77
C LEU A 386 -27.65 -1.43 -6.38
N VAL A 387 -27.11 -2.47 -6.99
CA VAL A 387 -25.90 -2.35 -7.79
C VAL A 387 -26.28 -1.71 -9.13
N LEU A 388 -25.58 -0.68 -9.60
CA LEU A 388 -25.83 0.02 -10.87
C LEU A 388 -24.56 0.01 -11.73
N SER A 389 -24.69 -0.05 -13.06
CA SER A 389 -23.55 0.18 -13.96
C SER A 389 -23.56 1.64 -14.42
N TYR A 390 -22.41 2.27 -14.51
CA TYR A 390 -22.25 3.62 -15.05
C TYR A 390 -21.14 3.63 -16.08
N GLU A 391 -21.45 4.12 -17.26
CA GLU A 391 -20.50 4.26 -18.35
C GLU A 391 -19.85 5.65 -18.32
N LEU A 392 -18.53 5.68 -18.16
CA LEU A 392 -17.73 6.89 -17.97
C LEU A 392 -17.78 7.83 -19.17
N ARG A 393 -17.64 7.31 -20.40
CA ARG A 393 -17.60 8.15 -21.62
C ARG A 393 -18.94 8.74 -21.98
N SER A 394 -20.02 7.96 -21.88
CA SER A 394 -21.36 8.39 -22.26
C SER A 394 -22.09 9.14 -21.14
N LYS A 395 -21.54 9.11 -19.91
CA LYS A 395 -22.17 9.62 -18.68
C LYS A 395 -23.54 8.99 -18.42
N ARG A 396 -23.79 7.76 -18.88
CA ARG A 396 -25.07 7.07 -18.73
C ARG A 396 -25.04 6.12 -17.54
N LEU A 397 -26.04 6.24 -16.66
CA LEU A 397 -26.40 5.17 -15.74
C LEU A 397 -27.17 4.09 -16.49
N LYS A 398 -26.79 2.84 -16.26
CA LYS A 398 -27.45 1.63 -16.74
C LYS A 398 -27.91 0.88 -15.49
N ASP A 399 -29.22 0.72 -15.34
CA ASP A 399 -29.77 -0.04 -14.21
C ASP A 399 -29.34 -1.50 -14.30
N ILE A 400 -28.52 -1.94 -13.34
CA ILE A 400 -28.36 -3.36 -13.08
C ILE A 400 -29.51 -3.71 -12.13
N LEU A 401 -30.62 -4.21 -12.67
CA LEU A 401 -31.76 -4.62 -11.86
C LEU A 401 -31.38 -5.86 -11.04
N ILE A 402 -30.81 -5.67 -9.85
CA ILE A 402 -30.83 -6.71 -8.83
C ILE A 402 -32.25 -6.70 -8.30
N GLN A 403 -33.11 -7.58 -8.84
CA GLN A 403 -34.36 -7.88 -8.13
C GLN A 403 -33.97 -8.37 -6.74
N ASN A 404 -34.28 -7.57 -5.72
CA ASN A 404 -34.25 -8.00 -4.34
C ASN A 404 -34.91 -9.38 -4.27
N THR A 405 -34.16 -10.38 -3.83
CA THR A 405 -34.72 -11.68 -3.47
C THR A 405 -35.82 -11.49 -2.41
N PRO A 406 -36.86 -12.32 -2.41
CA PRO A 406 -38.16 -12.05 -1.79
C PRO A 406 -38.18 -12.31 -0.28
N TYR A 407 -37.35 -11.60 0.49
CA TYR A 407 -37.39 -11.70 1.96
C TYR A 407 -37.65 -10.32 2.56
N SER A 408 -38.93 -10.02 2.82
CA SER A 408 -39.43 -8.78 3.42
C SER A 408 -38.90 -8.48 4.84
N HIS A 409 -38.00 -9.31 5.38
CA HIS A 409 -37.51 -9.26 6.75
C HIS A 409 -35.97 -9.29 6.87
N ILE A 410 -35.23 -9.26 5.74
CA ILE A 410 -33.77 -9.29 5.70
C ILE A 410 -33.26 -8.03 4.97
N TYR A 411 -32.28 -7.32 5.53
CA TYR A 411 -31.64 -6.16 4.89
C TYR A 411 -30.11 -6.29 4.87
N VAL A 412 -29.45 -5.55 3.97
CA VAL A 412 -27.99 -5.55 3.80
C VAL A 412 -27.39 -4.31 4.47
N ARG A 413 -26.35 -4.46 5.31
CA ARG A 413 -25.54 -3.33 5.80
C ARG A 413 -24.74 -2.72 4.63
N LEU A 414 -25.04 -1.48 4.26
CA LEU A 414 -24.51 -0.80 3.04
C LEU A 414 -23.02 -0.45 3.16
N ASP A 415 -22.52 -0.30 4.39
CA ASP A 415 -21.14 0.01 4.76
C ASP A 415 -20.17 -1.18 4.61
N GLU A 416 -20.66 -2.40 4.34
CA GLU A 416 -19.84 -3.61 4.26
C GLU A 416 -19.84 -4.32 2.88
N ILE A 417 -20.44 -3.70 1.86
CA ILE A 417 -20.47 -4.29 0.51
C ILE A 417 -19.10 -4.10 -0.16
N ALA A 418 -18.50 -5.21 -0.57
CA ALA A 418 -17.27 -5.22 -1.38
C ALA A 418 -17.48 -6.07 -2.63
N ALA A 419 -16.98 -5.61 -3.78
CA ALA A 419 -17.09 -6.34 -5.04
C ALA A 419 -15.74 -6.42 -5.77
N VAL A 420 -15.47 -7.57 -6.38
CA VAL A 420 -14.28 -7.78 -7.21
C VAL A 420 -14.64 -8.42 -8.54
N VAL A 421 -13.93 -8.05 -9.61
CA VAL A 421 -14.05 -8.73 -10.90
C VAL A 421 -13.47 -10.12 -10.76
N TYR A 422 -14.29 -11.13 -11.03
CA TYR A 422 -13.94 -12.52 -10.81
C TYR A 422 -13.80 -13.27 -12.13
N VAL A 423 -12.83 -14.19 -12.19
CA VAL A 423 -12.67 -15.11 -13.32
C VAL A 423 -12.73 -16.52 -12.77
N LYS A 424 -13.58 -17.37 -13.37
CA LYS A 424 -13.62 -18.79 -13.02
C LYS A 424 -12.34 -19.46 -13.50
N SER A 425 -11.57 -20.08 -12.59
CA SER A 425 -10.34 -20.79 -12.95
C SER A 425 -10.26 -22.17 -12.31
N ILE A 426 -9.40 -23.02 -12.87
CA ILE A 426 -9.02 -24.33 -12.29
C ILE A 426 -7.72 -24.27 -11.49
N VAL A 427 -7.22 -23.07 -11.17
CA VAL A 427 -5.98 -22.91 -10.40
C VAL A 427 -6.19 -23.44 -8.98
N SER A 428 -5.37 -24.42 -8.58
CA SER A 428 -5.45 -24.98 -7.23
C SER A 428 -4.79 -24.07 -6.20
N VAL A 429 -5.45 -23.89 -5.05
CA VAL A 429 -4.88 -23.18 -3.90
C VAL A 429 -4.08 -24.12 -2.98
N LEU A 430 -4.04 -25.43 -3.25
CA LEU A 430 -3.32 -26.39 -2.41
C LEU A 430 -1.83 -26.52 -2.78
N GLY A 431 -1.41 -25.81 -3.83
CA GLY A 431 -0.07 -25.91 -4.40
C GLY A 431 0.10 -27.16 -5.26
N ALA A 432 0.90 -27.08 -6.33
CA ALA A 432 1.33 -28.28 -7.03
C ALA A 432 2.25 -29.06 -6.10
N GLN A 433 1.81 -30.20 -5.57
CA GLN A 433 2.75 -31.17 -5.03
C GLN A 433 3.73 -31.48 -6.17
N LYS A 434 4.99 -31.02 -6.06
CA LYS A 434 6.05 -31.44 -6.97
C LYS A 434 6.10 -32.97 -6.92
N LEU A 435 5.43 -33.60 -7.88
CA LEU A 435 5.65 -35.00 -8.21
C LEU A 435 7.15 -35.10 -8.45
N ARG A 436 7.86 -35.78 -7.55
CA ARG A 436 9.25 -36.17 -7.78
C ARG A 436 9.26 -37.20 -8.91
N SER A 437 9.15 -36.75 -10.15
CA SER A 437 9.59 -37.52 -11.30
C SER A 437 11.02 -37.09 -11.59
N THR A 438 11.96 -37.96 -11.24
CA THR A 438 13.25 -38.03 -11.91
C THR A 438 12.98 -38.16 -13.40
N ASP A 439 13.25 -37.11 -14.17
CA ASP A 439 14.04 -37.21 -15.39
C ASP A 439 14.43 -35.82 -15.90
N ASN A 440 15.69 -35.75 -16.30
CA ASN A 440 16.37 -34.57 -16.82
C ASN A 440 15.92 -34.24 -18.24
N SER A 441 16.17 -32.98 -18.61
CA SER A 441 16.12 -32.38 -19.95
C SER A 441 14.74 -32.04 -20.51
N ASN A 442 14.27 -30.84 -20.16
CA ASN A 442 14.07 -29.74 -21.12
C ASN A 442 13.53 -28.53 -20.34
N VAL A 443 14.41 -27.58 -20.02
CA VAL A 443 14.00 -26.26 -19.54
C VAL A 443 13.36 -25.55 -20.72
N VAL A 444 12.04 -25.66 -20.84
CA VAL A 444 11.27 -24.89 -21.82
C VAL A 444 11.07 -23.50 -21.25
N ASN A 445 11.63 -22.53 -21.93
CA ASN A 445 11.59 -21.12 -21.62
C ASN A 445 10.16 -20.59 -21.90
N PHE A 446 9.35 -20.39 -20.86
CA PHE A 446 8.00 -19.82 -20.99
C PHE A 446 8.09 -18.30 -21.15
N SER A 447 8.33 -17.86 -22.39
CA SER A 447 8.37 -16.45 -22.79
C SER A 447 7.42 -16.22 -23.96
N LEU A 448 6.11 -16.31 -23.70
CA LEU A 448 5.07 -15.85 -24.64
C LEU A 448 3.98 -15.03 -23.93
N LEU A 449 4.38 -14.27 -22.91
CA LEU A 449 3.70 -13.02 -22.55
C LEU A 449 4.58 -11.89 -23.07
N THR A 450 4.06 -11.16 -24.07
CA THR A 450 4.67 -10.03 -24.77
C THR A 450 5.77 -9.31 -23.98
N TYR A 451 7.01 -9.61 -24.36
CA TYR A 451 8.19 -8.84 -24.00
C TYR A 451 8.07 -7.48 -24.71
N PHE A 452 7.72 -6.43 -23.99
CA PHE A 452 7.92 -5.07 -24.47
C PHE A 452 9.30 -4.62 -24.00
N PRO A 453 10.31 -4.53 -24.90
CA PRO A 453 11.57 -3.91 -24.54
C PRO A 453 11.34 -2.41 -24.32
N PHE A 454 11.65 -1.92 -23.12
CA PHE A 454 11.76 -0.49 -22.89
C PHE A 454 12.82 0.09 -23.85
N SER A 455 12.42 1.06 -24.66
CA SER A 455 13.34 1.88 -25.45
C SER A 455 13.92 2.98 -24.54
N PRO A 456 15.24 3.10 -24.42
CA PRO A 456 15.85 4.18 -23.66
C PRO A 456 15.96 5.41 -24.56
N SER A 457 15.01 6.34 -24.45
CA SER A 457 15.25 7.79 -24.58
C SER A 457 13.93 8.57 -24.75
N ILE A 458 13.66 9.55 -23.88
CA ILE A 458 13.54 11.00 -24.19
C ILE A 458 12.79 11.71 -23.04
N VAL A 459 13.56 12.53 -22.32
CA VAL A 459 13.26 13.56 -21.31
C VAL A 459 12.75 13.09 -19.94
N GLU A 460 13.70 12.63 -19.13
CA GLU A 460 13.60 12.56 -17.68
C GLU A 460 13.42 13.97 -17.09
N ARG A 461 12.26 14.27 -16.49
CA ARG A 461 12.27 15.21 -15.38
C ARG A 461 12.77 14.44 -14.16
N GLU A 462 14.08 14.46 -13.92
CA GLU A 462 14.64 13.87 -12.71
C GLU A 462 14.15 14.64 -11.47
N SER A 463 13.01 14.24 -10.90
CA SER A 463 12.70 14.64 -9.52
C SER A 463 13.68 13.90 -8.61
N ASN A 464 14.49 14.63 -7.85
CA ASN A 464 15.45 14.03 -6.92
C ASN A 464 14.96 14.29 -5.50
N SER A 465 15.37 13.42 -4.57
CA SER A 465 15.12 13.64 -3.15
C SER A 465 16.20 14.55 -2.58
N TYR A 466 15.79 15.51 -1.76
CA TYR A 466 16.64 16.50 -1.14
C TYR A 466 16.34 16.61 0.36
N SER A 467 17.34 17.07 1.11
CA SER A 467 17.23 17.41 2.52
C SER A 467 17.92 18.75 2.76
N ILE A 468 17.41 19.52 3.71
CA ILE A 468 18.00 20.77 4.18
C ILE A 468 18.61 20.52 5.53
N TRP A 469 19.91 20.74 5.62
CA TRP A 469 20.70 20.47 6.79
C TRP A 469 21.15 21.77 7.46
N ALA A 470 20.95 21.86 8.77
CA ALA A 470 21.72 22.77 9.60
C ALA A 470 23.09 22.17 9.88
N ILE A 471 24.13 22.94 9.60
CA ILE A 471 25.52 22.52 9.76
C ILE A 471 26.06 23.13 11.06
N PRO A 472 26.54 22.31 12.01
CA PRO A 472 27.23 22.82 13.20
C PRO A 472 28.54 23.53 12.83
N PRO A 473 29.01 24.50 13.64
CA PRO A 473 30.31 25.15 13.46
C PRO A 473 31.48 24.16 13.37
N ASP A 474 32.56 24.53 12.69
CA ASP A 474 33.70 23.63 12.42
C ASP A 474 34.30 23.00 13.69
N ASP A 475 34.42 23.76 14.77
CA ASP A 475 34.96 23.27 16.05
C ASP A 475 34.05 22.22 16.70
N VAL A 476 32.74 22.45 16.62
CA VAL A 476 31.70 21.52 17.09
C VAL A 476 31.63 20.29 16.21
N SER A 477 31.61 20.47 14.90
CA SER A 477 31.63 19.39 13.91
C SER A 477 32.84 18.49 14.10
N LEU A 478 34.04 19.05 14.31
CA LEU A 478 35.25 18.26 14.58
C LEU A 478 35.14 17.46 15.89
N ARG A 479 34.56 18.04 16.94
CA ARG A 479 34.34 17.36 18.23
C ARG A 479 33.37 16.19 18.07
N ILE A 480 32.24 16.40 17.38
CA ILE A 480 31.22 15.38 17.11
C ILE A 480 31.80 14.28 16.20
N LYS A 481 32.53 14.64 15.14
CA LYS A 481 33.10 13.69 14.17
C LYS A 481 34.06 12.69 14.83
N LYS A 482 34.84 13.10 15.83
CA LYS A 482 35.67 12.17 16.63
C LYS A 482 34.85 11.10 17.35
N VAL A 483 33.69 11.47 17.90
CA VAL A 483 32.78 10.51 18.54
C VAL A 483 32.18 9.58 17.49
N MET A 484 31.72 10.12 16.37
CA MET A 484 31.17 9.35 15.24
C MET A 484 32.18 8.33 14.68
N GLU A 485 33.43 8.74 14.48
CA GLU A 485 34.52 7.88 14.00
C GLU A 485 34.80 6.73 14.98
N SER A 486 34.85 7.01 16.28
CA SER A 486 35.07 5.97 17.28
C SER A 486 33.90 4.99 17.38
N LEU A 487 32.65 5.47 17.27
CA LEU A 487 31.48 4.60 17.24
C LEU A 487 31.48 3.73 15.98
N ARG A 488 31.75 4.32 14.82
CA ARG A 488 31.80 3.61 13.53
C ARG A 488 32.90 2.55 13.51
N ALA A 489 34.06 2.83 14.11
CA ALA A 489 35.16 1.87 14.20
C ALA A 489 34.79 0.62 15.02
N GLU A 490 33.90 0.74 16.00
CA GLU A 490 33.50 -0.35 16.90
C GLU A 490 32.23 -1.08 16.41
N PHE A 491 31.23 -0.34 15.94
CA PHE A 491 29.91 -0.86 15.61
C PHE A 491 29.62 -0.92 14.10
N GLY A 492 30.52 -0.42 13.25
CA GLY A 492 30.32 -0.29 11.81
C GLY A 492 29.43 0.89 11.43
N GLY A 493 28.93 0.89 10.19
CA GLY A 493 28.06 1.96 9.66
C GLY A 493 28.76 2.89 8.65
N PRO A 494 27.98 3.68 7.88
CA PRO A 494 28.52 4.61 6.90
C PRO A 494 29.12 5.87 7.55
N GLU A 495 29.97 6.56 6.79
CA GLU A 495 30.43 7.91 7.16
C GLU A 495 29.39 8.94 6.69
N ILE A 496 29.08 9.89 7.56
CA ILE A 496 28.24 11.05 7.25
C ILE A 496 28.78 12.26 8.03
N GLU A 497 28.65 13.45 7.45
CA GLU A 497 29.05 14.69 8.13
C GLU A 497 28.06 15.03 9.25
N PRO A 498 28.50 15.64 10.37
CA PRO A 498 27.60 16.11 11.41
C PRO A 498 26.61 17.14 10.87
N HIS A 499 25.31 16.86 11.00
CA HIS A 499 24.26 17.76 10.55
C HIS A 499 22.94 17.53 11.31
N ILE A 500 22.06 18.52 11.27
CA ILE A 500 20.68 18.42 11.78
C ILE A 500 19.74 18.55 10.58
N PRO A 501 18.97 17.52 10.20
CA PRO A 501 18.01 17.63 9.12
C PRO A 501 16.81 18.48 9.59
N ILE A 502 16.65 19.65 8.98
CA ILE A 502 15.57 20.62 9.27
C ILE A 502 14.36 20.33 8.39
N VAL A 503 14.61 19.98 7.12
CA VAL A 503 13.57 19.61 6.16
C VAL A 503 14.07 18.39 5.42
N GLY A 504 13.39 17.24 5.56
CA GLY A 504 13.77 16.02 4.87
C GLY A 504 12.77 15.60 3.80
N SER A 505 13.17 14.64 2.96
CA SER A 505 12.32 14.03 1.92
C SER A 505 11.71 14.99 0.90
N ILE A 506 12.37 16.11 0.61
CA ILE A 506 11.89 17.07 -0.39
C ILE A 506 12.04 16.43 -1.77
N ARG A 507 10.96 16.32 -2.55
CA ARG A 507 11.01 15.77 -3.91
C ARG A 507 10.58 16.81 -4.90
N MET A 508 11.51 17.21 -5.76
CA MET A 508 11.30 18.24 -6.76
C MET A 508 12.42 18.19 -7.79
N THR A 509 12.34 19.00 -8.84
CA THR A 509 13.44 19.12 -9.79
C THR A 509 14.63 19.85 -9.14
N TYR A 510 15.81 19.66 -9.72
CA TYR A 510 17.03 20.35 -9.28
C TYR A 510 16.90 21.88 -9.33
N GLU A 511 16.26 22.42 -10.36
CA GLU A 511 16.06 23.87 -10.50
C GLU A 511 15.08 24.41 -9.46
N ASP A 512 13.98 23.69 -9.22
CA ASP A 512 12.95 24.11 -8.26
C ASP A 512 13.48 24.13 -6.83
N VAL A 513 14.23 23.11 -6.40
CA VAL A 513 14.80 23.05 -5.05
C VAL A 513 15.81 24.19 -4.85
N LEU A 514 16.63 24.49 -5.85
CA LEU A 514 17.59 25.59 -5.76
C LEU A 514 16.92 26.96 -5.72
N ASN A 515 15.89 27.16 -6.55
CA ASN A 515 15.14 28.42 -6.56
C ASN A 515 14.40 28.63 -5.23
N LYS A 516 13.72 27.59 -4.73
CA LYS A 516 13.09 27.64 -3.41
C LYS A 516 14.12 27.88 -2.31
N PHE A 517 15.25 27.18 -2.29
CA PHE A 517 16.29 27.39 -1.28
C PHE A 517 16.88 28.80 -1.32
N ARG A 518 17.17 29.34 -2.50
CA ARG A 518 17.65 30.73 -2.65
C ARG A 518 16.64 31.75 -2.14
N SER A 519 15.34 31.50 -2.31
CA SER A 519 14.30 32.39 -1.80
C SER A 519 14.12 32.34 -0.27
N LEU A 520 14.72 31.38 0.45
CA LEU A 520 14.76 31.43 1.92
C LEU A 520 15.45 32.69 2.43
N ARG A 521 16.37 33.27 1.63
CA ARG A 521 17.06 34.52 1.96
C ARG A 521 16.11 35.69 2.24
N SER A 522 14.92 35.68 1.64
CA SER A 522 13.92 36.73 1.85
C SER A 522 12.98 36.46 3.02
N LYS A 523 13.17 35.36 3.78
CA LYS A 523 12.31 34.97 4.91
C LYS A 523 12.77 35.54 6.27
N ASN A 524 13.79 36.41 6.30
CA ASN A 524 14.24 37.18 7.47
C ASN A 524 14.48 36.36 8.76
N PHE A 525 15.20 35.25 8.69
CA PHE A 525 15.69 34.54 9.88
C PHE A 525 17.22 34.51 9.94
N CYS A 526 17.75 34.51 11.16
CA CYS A 526 19.17 34.70 11.48
C CYS A 526 19.79 33.43 12.09
N ALA A 527 21.10 33.46 12.31
CA ALA A 527 21.80 32.45 13.07
C ALA A 527 21.19 32.30 14.48
N TYR A 528 21.03 31.05 14.95
CA TYR A 528 20.31 30.73 16.17
C TYR A 528 21.09 29.72 17.03
N GLN A 529 20.78 29.65 18.32
CA GLN A 529 21.39 28.67 19.23
C GLN A 529 20.70 27.31 19.11
N ALA A 530 21.50 26.25 19.06
CA ALA A 530 21.08 24.87 19.17
C ALA A 530 21.74 24.24 20.39
N LYS A 531 20.91 23.62 21.24
CA LYS A 531 21.35 22.97 22.47
C LYS A 531 21.02 21.49 22.40
N VAL A 532 21.98 20.64 22.73
CA VAL A 532 21.73 19.22 22.91
C VAL A 532 21.00 19.01 24.24
N ASN A 533 19.95 18.21 24.21
CA ASN A 533 19.19 17.82 25.39
C ASN A 533 19.63 16.45 25.90
N LEU A 534 19.61 15.45 25.01
CA LEU A 534 19.82 14.04 25.36
C LEU A 534 20.60 13.30 24.28
N VAL A 535 21.34 12.27 24.67
CA VAL A 535 21.81 11.23 23.75
C VAL A 535 20.82 10.07 23.83
N VAL A 536 20.34 9.62 22.69
CA VAL A 536 19.35 8.55 22.63
C VAL A 536 19.74 7.49 21.61
N THR A 537 19.07 6.35 21.71
CA THR A 537 19.12 5.31 20.69
C THR A 537 17.71 5.02 20.18
N ARG A 538 17.61 4.63 18.90
CA ARG A 538 16.36 4.26 18.25
C ARG A 538 16.56 3.02 17.39
N ASN A 539 15.45 2.36 17.07
CA ASN A 539 15.40 1.30 16.06
C ASN A 539 15.10 1.90 14.67
N PHE A 540 15.85 2.93 14.32
CA PHE A 540 15.79 3.65 13.06
C PHE A 540 17.18 3.65 12.46
N TYR A 541 17.29 3.44 11.15
CA TYR A 541 18.57 3.39 10.47
C TYR A 541 19.36 4.69 10.66
N HIS A 542 18.71 5.84 10.44
CA HIS A 542 19.36 7.16 10.50
C HIS A 542 19.48 7.75 11.92
N GLN A 543 18.80 7.16 12.91
CA GLN A 543 18.80 7.60 14.31
C GLN A 543 19.26 6.49 15.27
N CYS A 544 20.14 5.59 14.84
CA CYS A 544 20.57 4.46 15.65
C CYS A 544 21.14 4.92 17.01
N VAL A 545 22.07 5.88 16.96
CA VAL A 545 22.52 6.68 18.10
C VAL A 545 22.48 8.14 17.66
N SER A 546 21.79 9.00 18.40
CA SER A 546 21.60 10.41 18.02
C SER A 546 21.60 11.35 19.21
N LEU A 547 21.98 12.61 18.94
CA LEU A 547 21.80 13.74 19.84
C LEU A 547 20.42 14.34 19.56
N LEU A 548 19.55 14.41 20.56
CA LEU A 548 18.31 15.17 20.46
C LEU A 548 18.58 16.64 20.73
N ILE A 549 18.11 17.50 19.83
CA ILE A 549 18.24 18.94 19.97
C ILE A 549 17.02 19.46 20.74
N ASP A 550 17.26 20.33 21.71
CA ASP A 550 16.24 20.90 22.57
C ASP A 550 15.23 21.74 21.76
N SER A 551 13.95 21.43 21.95
CA SER A 551 12.81 22.12 21.35
C SER A 551 11.86 22.71 22.41
N SER A 552 12.24 22.69 23.69
CA SER A 552 11.32 22.90 24.83
C SER A 552 11.39 24.27 25.52
N THR A 553 12.26 25.20 25.09
CA THR A 553 12.50 26.50 25.78
C THR A 553 12.37 27.74 24.87
N GLU A 554 12.20 28.94 25.47
CA GLU A 554 12.11 30.24 24.77
C GLU A 554 13.34 30.57 23.89
N GLU A 555 14.54 30.03 24.19
CA GLU A 555 15.73 30.18 23.31
C GLU A 555 15.70 29.22 22.10
N SER A 556 15.14 28.01 22.27
CA SER A 556 14.89 27.05 21.17
C SER A 556 13.68 27.40 20.29
N SER A 557 12.93 28.45 20.64
CA SER A 557 11.86 29.01 19.80
C SER A 557 12.36 29.34 18.39
N GLN A 558 13.62 29.79 18.26
CA GLN A 558 14.20 30.13 16.96
C GLN A 558 14.49 28.92 16.07
N LEU A 559 14.90 27.78 16.63
CA LEU A 559 15.09 26.54 15.86
C LEU A 559 13.73 26.01 15.38
N VAL A 560 12.75 25.91 16.27
CA VAL A 560 11.39 25.46 15.90
C VAL A 560 10.77 26.41 14.88
N TYR A 561 10.91 27.72 15.07
CA TYR A 561 10.45 28.75 14.14
C TYR A 561 11.14 28.64 12.77
N THR A 562 12.47 28.50 12.73
CA THR A 562 13.23 28.36 11.48
C THR A 562 12.84 27.08 10.75
N THR A 563 12.71 25.98 11.49
CA THR A 563 12.30 24.68 10.96
C THR A 563 10.88 24.75 10.41
N GLY A 564 9.97 25.45 11.11
CA GLY A 564 8.59 25.67 10.66
C GLY A 564 8.52 26.50 9.39
N ILE A 565 9.28 27.60 9.31
CA ILE A 565 9.39 28.41 8.08
C ILE A 565 9.92 27.58 6.92
N CYS A 566 10.97 26.81 7.16
CA CYS A 566 11.57 25.99 6.11
C CYS A 566 10.57 24.92 5.64
N ASN A 567 9.96 24.14 6.53
CA ASN A 567 8.97 23.14 6.15
C ASN A 567 7.80 23.76 5.37
N ALA A 568 7.19 24.84 5.87
CA ALA A 568 6.10 25.53 5.18
C ALA A 568 6.52 26.05 3.79
N HIS A 569 7.76 26.55 3.65
CA HIS A 569 8.30 27.03 2.37
C HIS A 569 8.50 25.90 1.34
N PHE A 570 8.82 24.70 1.81
CA PHE A 570 8.92 23.50 0.98
C PHE A 570 7.60 22.74 0.84
N GLY A 571 6.50 23.21 1.44
CA GLY A 571 5.18 22.60 1.34
C GLY A 571 5.00 21.38 2.24
N LEU A 572 5.74 21.32 3.34
CA LEU A 572 5.58 20.29 4.37
C LEU A 572 4.90 20.90 5.60
N HIS A 573 3.95 20.16 6.15
CA HIS A 573 3.30 20.52 7.39
C HIS A 573 4.10 19.90 8.54
N LEU A 574 4.46 20.73 9.52
CA LEU A 574 5.05 20.34 10.81
C LEU A 574 6.52 19.90 10.80
N CYS A 575 7.12 19.99 11.98
CA CYS A 575 8.54 19.73 12.21
C CYS A 575 8.70 18.49 13.06
N GLY A 576 9.34 17.45 12.51
CA GLY A 576 9.81 16.34 13.32
C GLY A 576 10.80 16.82 14.38
N ARG A 577 10.94 16.08 15.47
CA ARG A 577 11.87 16.41 16.55
C ARG A 577 13.31 16.52 16.00
N PRO A 578 14.00 17.67 16.16
CA PRO A 578 15.32 17.88 15.60
C PRO A 578 16.36 16.99 16.29
N TYR A 579 17.24 16.40 15.51
CA TYR A 579 18.27 15.49 15.99
C TYR A 579 19.55 15.63 15.17
N LEU A 580 20.67 15.14 15.70
CA LEU A 580 21.92 14.94 14.97
C LEU A 580 22.34 13.48 15.10
N SER A 581 22.58 12.80 13.98
CA SER A 581 23.00 11.39 13.99
C SER A 581 24.46 11.24 14.40
N LEU A 582 24.74 10.39 15.39
CA LEU A 582 26.10 9.98 15.75
C LEU A 582 26.50 8.67 15.08
N LEU A 583 25.53 7.81 14.79
CA LEU A 583 25.72 6.52 14.17
C LEU A 583 24.49 6.16 13.35
N CYS A 584 24.70 5.84 12.08
CA CYS A 584 23.69 5.24 11.20
C CYS A 584 23.93 3.73 11.12
N GLY A 585 22.87 2.92 11.21
CA GLY A 585 22.98 1.47 11.13
C GLY A 585 21.86 0.71 11.84
N ASN A 586 21.74 -0.58 11.51
CA ASN A 586 20.77 -1.49 12.12
C ASN A 586 21.45 -2.31 13.21
N LEU A 587 21.57 -1.74 14.41
CA LEU A 587 22.11 -2.44 15.57
C LEU A 587 21.00 -3.11 16.42
N PRO A 588 21.22 -4.34 16.92
CA PRO A 588 20.36 -4.94 17.94
C PRO A 588 20.25 -4.07 19.20
N GLU A 589 19.17 -4.19 19.96
CA GLU A 589 18.94 -3.36 21.16
C GLU A 589 20.08 -3.43 22.18
N LYS A 590 20.67 -4.61 22.38
CA LYS A 590 21.83 -4.80 23.29
C LYS A 590 23.04 -3.99 22.85
N GLU A 591 23.35 -4.01 21.56
CA GLU A 591 24.48 -3.26 21.00
C GLU A 591 24.22 -1.76 21.01
N ARG A 592 22.97 -1.31 20.75
CA ARG A 592 22.59 0.09 20.90
C ARG A 592 22.83 0.61 22.32
N LYS A 593 22.51 -0.19 23.35
CA LYS A 593 22.77 0.19 24.76
C LYS A 593 24.28 0.36 25.03
N ILE A 594 25.11 -0.55 24.51
CA ILE A 594 26.58 -0.45 24.63
C ILE A 594 27.11 0.78 23.89
N ALA A 595 26.61 1.04 22.68
CA ALA A 595 26.99 2.24 21.90
C ALA A 595 26.61 3.54 22.65
N LEU A 596 25.45 3.57 23.31
CA LEU A 596 25.04 4.70 24.14
C LEU A 596 25.99 4.94 25.32
N GLU A 597 26.37 3.89 26.05
CA GLU A 597 27.35 3.98 27.13
C GLU A 597 28.71 4.48 26.62
N LYS A 598 29.12 4.01 25.44
CA LYS A 598 30.38 4.43 24.80
C LYS A 598 30.41 5.93 24.51
N VAL A 599 29.29 6.53 24.07
CA VAL A 599 29.20 7.99 23.86
C VAL A 599 29.55 8.73 25.15
N GLY A 600 29.00 8.32 26.30
CA GLY A 600 29.29 8.93 27.59
C GLY A 600 30.75 8.78 28.04
N ILE A 601 31.43 7.71 27.61
CA ILE A 601 32.87 7.52 27.87
C ILE A 601 33.72 8.44 26.98
N LEU A 602 33.36 8.55 25.70
CA LEU A 602 34.09 9.35 24.72
C LEU A 602 33.95 10.85 24.98
N ASP A 603 32.75 11.30 25.34
CA ASP A 603 32.48 12.70 25.62
C ASP A 603 31.34 12.86 26.64
N LYS A 604 31.72 13.04 27.91
CA LYS A 604 30.80 13.22 29.04
C LYS A 604 29.93 14.47 28.92
N ASN A 605 30.35 15.46 28.15
CA ASN A 605 29.69 16.76 28.04
C ASN A 605 29.06 16.97 26.65
N ILE A 606 28.86 15.90 25.88
CA ILE A 606 28.21 16.01 24.56
C ILE A 606 26.71 16.29 24.69
N SER A 607 26.07 15.80 25.75
CA SER A 607 24.64 16.01 26.04
C SER A 607 24.31 17.43 26.52
N SER A 608 25.31 18.22 26.89
CA SER A 608 25.15 19.62 27.34
C SER A 608 25.72 20.63 26.34
N LEU A 609 26.04 20.18 25.13
CA LEU A 609 26.63 21.00 24.08
C LEU A 609 25.64 22.09 23.64
N ASN A 610 26.13 23.32 23.53
CA ASN A 610 25.38 24.47 23.02
C ASN A 610 26.24 25.15 21.95
N PHE A 611 25.64 25.45 20.80
CA PHE A 611 26.36 25.98 19.64
C PHE A 611 25.45 26.79 18.72
N THR A 612 26.06 27.68 17.94
CA THR A 612 25.33 28.54 17.01
C THR A 612 25.23 27.89 15.63
N ILE A 613 24.02 27.71 15.12
CA ILE A 613 23.80 27.36 13.73
C ILE A 613 23.81 28.63 12.88
N ALA A 614 24.77 28.72 11.98
CA ALA A 614 24.90 29.82 11.03
C ALA A 614 24.95 29.36 9.57
N GLN A 615 24.82 28.06 9.31
CA GLN A 615 24.92 27.51 7.96
C GLN A 615 23.79 26.51 7.70
N LEU A 616 23.13 26.69 6.55
CA LEU A 616 22.19 25.75 5.99
C LEU A 616 22.74 25.18 4.68
N ALA A 617 22.54 23.90 4.42
CA ALA A 617 22.92 23.26 3.18
C ALA A 617 21.74 22.53 2.54
N VAL A 618 21.66 22.54 1.22
CA VAL A 618 20.80 21.62 0.47
C VAL A 618 21.65 20.44 0.03
N CYS A 619 21.19 19.25 0.36
CA CYS A 619 21.83 18.00 0.00
C CYS A 619 20.89 17.18 -0.87
N LYS A 620 21.40 16.62 -1.97
CA LYS A 620 20.73 15.56 -2.72
C LYS A 620 20.90 14.28 -1.90
N ILE A 621 19.80 13.64 -1.56
CA ILE A 621 19.80 12.42 -0.74
C ILE A 621 19.14 11.27 -1.49
N ASN A 622 19.53 10.05 -1.17
CA ASN A 622 18.82 8.84 -1.56
C ASN A 622 18.63 8.00 -0.30
N TYR A 623 17.44 8.07 0.30
CA TYR A 623 17.15 7.33 1.54
C TYR A 623 17.18 5.80 1.36
N ARG A 624 17.19 5.31 0.11
CA ARG A 624 17.36 3.87 -0.18
C ARG A 624 18.84 3.46 -0.19
N ASP A 625 19.75 4.41 -0.36
CA ASP A 625 21.19 4.16 -0.26
C ASP A 625 21.65 4.14 1.20
N VAL A 626 21.63 2.95 1.80
CA VAL A 626 22.18 2.74 3.15
C VAL A 626 23.70 2.89 3.23
N THR A 627 24.42 3.08 2.12
CA THR A 627 25.85 3.41 2.18
C THR A 627 26.09 4.90 2.39
N LEU A 628 25.05 5.73 2.18
CA LEU A 628 25.08 7.20 2.22
C LEU A 628 26.09 7.84 1.24
N LYS A 629 26.64 7.06 0.30
CA LYS A 629 27.67 7.52 -0.64
C LYS A 629 27.09 8.33 -1.79
N SER A 630 25.80 8.13 -2.10
CA SER A 630 25.11 8.90 -3.13
C SER A 630 24.57 10.24 -2.62
N TRP A 631 24.92 10.64 -1.39
CA TRP A 631 24.43 11.85 -0.77
C TRP A 631 25.42 12.98 -1.01
N ASP A 632 24.95 14.01 -1.72
CA ASP A 632 25.80 15.08 -2.22
C ASP A 632 25.33 16.44 -1.72
N LYS A 633 26.21 17.19 -1.06
CA LYS A 633 25.96 18.59 -0.74
C LYS A 633 26.00 19.41 -2.03
N ILE A 634 24.90 20.09 -2.34
CA ILE A 634 24.74 20.86 -3.58
C ILE A 634 25.19 22.29 -3.40
N THR A 635 24.67 22.94 -2.37
CA THR A 635 24.93 24.35 -2.08
C THR A 635 24.69 24.61 -0.60
N GLU A 636 25.33 25.65 -0.09
CA GLU A 636 25.14 26.13 1.27
C GLU A 636 24.81 27.62 1.29
N TYR A 637 24.26 28.05 2.42
CA TYR A 637 23.85 29.41 2.69
C TYR A 637 24.19 29.77 4.13
N THR A 638 24.89 30.88 4.31
CA THR A 638 25.21 31.43 5.62
C THR A 638 24.07 32.33 6.10
N LEU A 639 23.56 32.04 7.29
CA LEU A 639 22.56 32.86 7.97
C LEU A 639 23.21 34.14 8.49
N PRO A 640 22.54 35.30 8.38
CA PRO A 640 23.03 36.53 9.00
C PRO A 640 23.01 36.40 10.52
N PHE A 641 23.97 37.02 11.20
CA PHE A 641 23.90 37.21 12.65
C PHE A 641 23.04 38.43 12.97
N HIS A 642 22.36 38.40 14.13
CA HIS A 642 21.57 39.52 14.64
C HIS A 642 22.44 40.72 15.02
#